data_AF-A0A653CJP0-F1
#
_entry.id   AF-A0A653CJP0-F1
#
_cell.length_a   1.000
_cell.length_b   1.000
_cell.length_c   1.000
_cell.angle_alpha   90.00
_cell.angle_beta   90.00
_cell.angle_gamma   90.00
#
_symmetry.space_group_name_H-M   'P 1'
#
loop_
_entity.id
_entity.type
_entity.pdbx_description
1 polymer ?
#
loop_
_entity_poly.entity_id
_entity_poly.type
_entity_poly.pdbx_seq_one_letter_code
_entity_poly.pdbx_strand_id
1 'polypeptide(L)'
;MTDENEKDLVPEKALLSPDHPLLEQFQKSLKEHLLNQINHLKDDIFEYETAAKKKNVEREELGVRTYEAQQIVCAQQKTLENIISELKTATAAKEEIEHALEEDKKKYKELKDKLYVTEKSNRELQHEIEGVSMLVQQMTQLEGKIESQLAVNKRVAEKTRKDMLKEAAQKREQDMLIYRLFNEIWRLEGEIESLNIQIGAKELEMEELQQTIAVGNTNIEALQTEYRCLIHSWNSVVVAISNRDKGLDCLNEELNKLKEKHKTLLHEADQLKKLQKKECNENERFTMIKSRIEYDIKNCKAQYDEETAKKTALEASMYELQAVIDQTEKDIEAVNDENRRKEVQLSSLGKDYAKIMQKKHALEEKIMRDLELRMANDKVANNMTKVLTQMRIKKKDVEIILNETENKNSLLNSQIETQKYLNDEQNRLMKEVQNQHAELTKEADNLQAEIQRYELLFRKKERDASVLNNKLEKVAAKMDQESSPQQMIIEELEKRIEESQEHIKKLQAFWLREQKNLLGVSNERQEQLRKINLMKKQLLILEQKNIKINLDIEAYKKQEEKVQRNIRTLHNKSIILCEVLYKKRHHKVELDRNNILLQNHFDTKLKDAELAMLQIVADIEEIEEDKVSISKELIEVNREALEWDKKLQLAREAVNSLREEQNKEGEVGNMRQEIHKMEVILSGMKRAQEKLMKDLEHCIARRDAIYMSSEAKTKKTNEDKTRVTFLRKLDNMRNKCKQLEDEIQSSEERGKELDERKAKVKEEIAEAETQVQSLMSYAASLKQELEEAKTNRQFNFELLVAQQKKVAIYENLAKGRTPYTIYRKEEQMVPEYNKQKDLNNRLGQVVDHLMNKFPDRIHELTRINNTLKIGALAMVNL
;
A
#
# COMPACT_ATOMS: atom_id res chain seq x y z
N MET A 1 102.85 128.02 112.93
CA MET A 1 103.93 128.90 113.41
C MET A 1 104.17 129.92 112.31
N THR A 2 104.17 131.21 112.65
CA THR A 2 104.98 132.31 112.07
C THR A 2 105.27 132.35 110.55
N ASP A 3 105.00 133.40 109.76
CA ASP A 3 104.26 134.70 109.85
C ASP A 3 103.97 135.15 108.37
N GLU A 4 103.65 136.38 107.89
CA GLU A 4 103.65 137.76 108.43
C GLU A 4 102.68 138.72 107.64
N ASN A 5 102.99 140.02 107.60
CA ASN A 5 102.28 141.22 107.10
C ASN A 5 102.43 141.50 105.58
N GLU A 6 101.78 142.43 104.84
CA GLU A 6 100.60 143.36 104.89
C GLU A 6 100.43 143.94 103.43
N LYS A 7 99.67 144.97 102.94
CA LYS A 7 98.71 146.07 103.34
C LYS A 7 97.99 146.57 102.03
N ASP A 8 97.11 147.58 101.86
CA ASP A 8 96.37 148.60 102.66
C ASP A 8 94.99 148.92 101.94
N LEU A 9 94.43 150.15 101.97
CA LEU A 9 93.02 150.50 101.65
C LEU A 9 92.78 151.89 100.93
N VAL A 10 91.52 152.38 101.02
CA VAL A 10 90.97 153.78 101.03
C VAL A 10 90.43 154.44 99.69
N PRO A 11 89.51 155.47 99.68
CA PRO A 11 88.05 155.24 99.45
C PRO A 11 87.26 156.28 98.56
N GLU A 12 85.92 156.35 98.77
CA GLU A 12 84.85 157.15 98.13
C GLU A 12 84.76 158.69 98.45
N LYS A 13 83.88 159.41 97.72
CA LYS A 13 82.87 160.44 98.17
C LYS A 13 81.92 160.80 96.99
N ALA A 14 80.58 161.01 97.06
CA ALA A 14 79.64 161.72 97.99
C ALA A 14 79.39 163.21 97.59
N LEU A 15 78.21 163.86 97.73
CA LEU A 15 76.84 163.47 98.13
C LEU A 15 75.78 164.59 97.77
N LEU A 16 74.50 164.36 98.13
CA LEU A 16 73.38 165.30 98.46
C LEU A 16 72.32 165.59 97.37
N SER A 17 71.04 165.85 97.70
CA SER A 17 70.37 166.00 99.02
C SER A 17 68.99 165.28 99.09
N PRO A 18 68.49 164.80 100.26
CA PRO A 18 67.43 163.77 100.29
C PRO A 18 65.99 164.23 100.56
N ASP A 19 65.76 165.45 101.05
CA ASP A 19 64.52 165.79 101.77
C ASP A 19 63.34 166.24 100.88
N HIS A 20 62.63 165.28 100.28
CA HIS A 20 61.28 165.52 99.74
C HIS A 20 60.31 164.33 100.02
N PRO A 21 59.12 164.54 100.63
CA PRO A 21 58.38 163.47 101.35
C PRO A 21 57.67 162.39 100.51
N LEU A 22 57.99 162.29 99.22
CA LEU A 22 57.40 161.33 98.27
C LEU A 22 58.44 160.44 97.57
N LEU A 23 59.74 160.61 97.87
CA LEU A 23 60.84 159.82 97.30
C LEU A 23 61.38 158.73 98.25
N GLU A 24 61.00 158.75 99.52
CA GLU A 24 61.60 157.91 100.57
C GLU A 24 61.39 156.40 100.34
N GLN A 25 60.18 155.98 99.94
CA GLN A 25 59.90 154.57 99.63
C GLN A 25 60.70 154.07 98.42
N PHE A 26 60.87 154.91 97.40
CA PHE A 26 61.62 154.57 96.18
C PHE A 26 63.12 154.38 96.48
N GLN A 27 63.67 155.16 97.42
CA GLN A 27 65.04 155.00 97.91
C GLN A 27 65.21 153.74 98.79
N LYS A 28 64.20 153.37 99.60
CA LYS A 28 64.20 152.13 100.39
C LYS A 28 64.28 150.89 99.50
N SER A 29 63.38 150.72 98.54
CA SER A 29 63.36 149.53 97.66
C SER A 29 64.65 149.37 96.83
N LEU A 30 65.26 150.48 96.40
CA LEU A 30 66.54 150.44 95.68
C LEU A 30 67.71 149.99 96.59
N LYS A 31 67.74 150.44 97.85
CA LYS A 31 68.77 150.07 98.83
C LYS A 31 68.64 148.62 99.30
N GLU A 32 67.41 148.14 99.43
CA GLU A 32 67.07 146.76 99.81
C GLU A 32 67.47 145.75 98.71
N HIS A 33 67.27 146.09 97.44
CA HIS A 33 67.74 145.27 96.30
C HIS A 33 69.26 145.04 96.32
N LEU A 34 70.05 146.09 96.58
CA LEU A 34 71.51 146.00 96.65
C LEU A 34 72.02 145.22 97.87
N LEU A 35 71.34 145.33 99.02
CA LEU A 35 71.66 144.53 100.21
C LEU A 35 71.39 143.04 99.99
N ASN A 36 70.29 142.69 99.31
CA ASN A 36 69.96 141.30 99.00
C ASN A 36 70.97 140.66 98.03
N GLN A 37 71.51 141.41 97.06
CA GLN A 37 72.59 140.91 96.19
C GLN A 37 73.89 140.62 96.96
N ILE A 38 74.24 141.44 97.96
CA ILE A 38 75.44 141.24 98.79
C ILE A 38 75.28 140.04 99.74
N ASN A 39 74.06 139.74 100.20
CA ASN A 39 73.81 138.55 101.01
C ASN A 39 73.79 137.27 100.18
N HIS A 40 73.14 137.26 99.00
CA HIS A 40 73.14 136.13 98.07
C HIS A 40 74.56 135.62 97.77
N LEU A 41 75.48 136.54 97.44
CA LEU A 41 76.88 136.22 97.15
C LEU A 41 77.67 135.67 98.35
N LYS A 42 77.17 135.79 99.59
CA LYS A 42 77.76 135.15 100.78
C LYS A 42 77.16 133.77 101.03
N ASP A 43 75.86 133.63 100.81
CA ASP A 43 75.17 132.35 100.91
C ASP A 43 75.70 131.37 99.85
N ASP A 44 75.92 131.84 98.61
CA ASP A 44 76.58 131.08 97.52
C ASP A 44 77.94 130.49 97.96
N ILE A 45 78.79 131.28 98.63
CA ILE A 45 80.11 130.84 99.10
C ILE A 45 79.99 129.73 100.15
N PHE A 46 79.00 129.82 101.05
CA PHE A 46 78.73 128.81 102.06
C PHE A 46 78.14 127.51 101.46
N GLU A 47 77.30 127.61 100.43
CA GLU A 47 76.85 126.44 99.66
C GLU A 47 78.02 125.73 98.98
N TYR A 48 78.98 126.46 98.38
CA TYR A 48 80.15 125.84 97.75
C TYR A 48 81.07 125.12 98.75
N GLU A 49 81.35 125.69 99.94
CA GLU A 49 82.14 125.01 100.97
C GLU A 49 81.46 123.73 101.51
N THR A 50 80.14 123.77 101.70
CA THR A 50 79.39 122.61 102.20
C THR A 50 79.21 121.53 101.12
N ALA A 51 79.06 121.92 99.85
CA ALA A 51 79.08 121.01 98.70
C ALA A 51 80.44 120.30 98.55
N ALA A 52 81.56 121.03 98.72
CA ALA A 52 82.91 120.44 98.63
C ALA A 52 83.13 119.34 99.69
N LYS A 53 82.65 119.54 100.92
CA LYS A 53 82.72 118.52 101.98
C LYS A 53 81.87 117.29 101.66
N LYS A 54 80.64 117.46 101.14
CA LYS A 54 79.81 116.34 100.66
C LYS A 54 80.49 115.54 99.56
N LYS A 55 81.08 116.20 98.56
CA LYS A 55 81.75 115.54 97.43
C LYS A 55 82.95 114.68 97.82
N ASN A 56 83.64 114.99 98.92
CA ASN A 56 84.74 114.13 99.38
C ASN A 56 84.23 112.85 100.09
N VAL A 57 83.11 112.93 100.82
CA VAL A 57 82.45 111.73 101.39
C VAL A 57 81.87 110.85 100.28
N GLU A 58 81.21 111.44 99.28
CA GLU A 58 80.73 110.71 98.09
C GLU A 58 81.86 109.95 97.37
N ARG A 59 83.07 110.53 97.33
CA ARG A 59 84.26 109.89 96.73
C ARG A 59 84.73 108.66 97.50
N GLU A 60 84.63 108.69 98.83
CA GLU A 60 85.01 107.57 99.71
C GLU A 60 83.96 106.46 99.67
N GLU A 61 82.66 106.79 99.67
CA GLU A 61 81.58 105.85 99.39
C GLU A 61 81.71 105.18 98.02
N LEU A 62 82.07 105.95 96.98
CA LEU A 62 82.30 105.42 95.64
C LEU A 62 83.46 104.42 95.63
N GLY A 63 84.54 104.70 96.38
CA GLY A 63 85.67 103.80 96.55
C GLY A 63 85.26 102.44 97.12
N VAL A 64 84.48 102.43 98.21
CA VAL A 64 83.96 101.18 98.80
C VAL A 64 83.07 100.44 97.80
N ARG A 65 82.10 101.12 97.17
CA ARG A 65 81.21 100.52 96.17
C ARG A 65 81.96 99.93 94.97
N THR A 66 83.07 100.54 94.53
CA THR A 66 83.91 99.97 93.46
C THR A 66 84.65 98.71 93.87
N TYR A 67 85.06 98.59 95.14
CA TYR A 67 85.70 97.38 95.65
C TYR A 67 84.68 96.23 95.83
N GLU A 68 83.50 96.52 96.37
CA GLU A 68 82.38 95.58 96.44
C GLU A 68 81.97 95.09 95.04
N ALA A 69 81.87 96.00 94.06
CA ALA A 69 81.59 95.65 92.67
C ALA A 69 82.69 94.77 92.05
N GLN A 70 83.98 95.02 92.33
CA GLN A 70 85.07 94.14 91.89
C GLN A 70 84.96 92.74 92.49
N GLN A 71 84.61 92.63 93.78
CA GLN A 71 84.44 91.34 94.44
C GLN A 71 83.24 90.55 93.85
N ILE A 72 82.14 91.25 93.54
CA ILE A 72 80.99 90.69 92.81
C ILE A 72 81.39 90.23 91.41
N VAL A 73 82.16 91.02 90.66
CA VAL A 73 82.64 90.66 89.30
C VAL A 73 83.53 89.41 89.33
N CYS A 74 84.43 89.28 90.32
CA CYS A 74 85.24 88.06 90.45
C CYS A 74 84.41 86.83 90.87
N ALA A 75 83.33 86.99 91.64
CA ALA A 75 82.38 85.91 91.89
C ALA A 75 81.62 85.53 90.60
N GLN A 76 81.16 86.52 89.83
CA GLN A 76 80.48 86.33 88.55
C GLN A 76 81.39 85.64 87.51
N GLN A 77 82.67 86.00 87.44
CA GLN A 77 83.66 85.33 86.58
C GLN A 77 83.78 83.85 86.91
N LYS A 78 83.86 83.46 88.19
CA LYS A 78 83.87 82.04 88.58
C LYS A 78 82.56 81.33 88.24
N THR A 79 81.40 81.97 88.38
CA THR A 79 80.14 81.38 87.92
C THR A 79 80.09 81.23 86.40
N LEU A 80 80.67 82.16 85.63
CA LEU A 80 80.78 82.06 84.18
C LEU A 80 81.75 80.96 83.74
N GLU A 81 82.89 80.77 84.43
CA GLU A 81 83.80 79.65 84.19
C GLU A 81 83.13 78.30 84.45
N ASN A 82 82.37 78.19 85.55
CA ASN A 82 81.55 77.01 85.83
C ASN A 82 80.50 76.77 84.73
N ILE A 83 79.69 77.78 84.38
CA ILE A 83 78.68 77.71 83.31
C ILE A 83 79.33 77.34 81.97
N ILE A 84 80.52 77.86 81.64
CA ILE A 84 81.24 77.50 80.41
C ILE A 84 81.71 76.04 80.45
N SER A 85 82.08 75.50 81.61
CA SER A 85 82.42 74.08 81.76
C SER A 85 81.18 73.18 81.65
N GLU A 86 80.06 73.54 82.30
CA GLU A 86 78.77 72.87 82.18
C GLU A 86 78.27 72.89 80.72
N LEU A 87 78.30 74.04 80.06
CA LEU A 87 77.88 74.20 78.66
C LEU A 87 78.76 73.35 77.72
N LYS A 88 80.07 73.25 77.96
CA LYS A 88 80.95 72.32 77.23
C LYS A 88 80.57 70.85 77.44
N THR A 89 80.23 70.44 78.66
CA THR A 89 79.74 69.07 78.91
C THR A 89 78.37 68.82 78.26
N ALA A 90 77.49 69.82 78.24
CA ALA A 90 76.19 69.75 77.58
C ALA A 90 76.30 69.71 76.05
N THR A 91 77.26 70.42 75.44
CA THR A 91 77.53 70.30 74.00
C THR A 91 78.13 68.95 73.65
N ALA A 92 79.05 68.41 74.46
CA ALA A 92 79.59 67.06 74.22
C ALA A 92 78.49 65.99 74.31
N ALA A 93 77.65 66.02 75.36
CA ALA A 93 76.51 65.12 75.49
C ALA A 93 75.48 65.30 74.36
N LYS A 94 75.27 66.52 73.88
CA LYS A 94 74.43 66.81 72.71
C LYS A 94 75.03 66.22 71.42
N GLU A 95 76.32 66.35 71.21
CA GLU A 95 77.04 65.80 70.04
C GLU A 95 77.02 64.26 70.05
N GLU A 96 77.17 63.62 71.21
CA GLU A 96 76.99 62.16 71.38
C GLU A 96 75.56 61.72 71.05
N ILE A 97 74.54 62.43 71.56
CA ILE A 97 73.13 62.15 71.27
C ILE A 97 72.79 62.41 69.80
N GLU A 98 73.32 63.47 69.19
CA GLU A 98 73.14 63.75 67.76
C GLU A 98 73.84 62.71 66.88
N HIS A 99 75.02 62.20 67.27
CA HIS A 99 75.68 61.10 66.55
C HIS A 99 74.89 59.79 66.66
N ALA A 100 74.42 59.43 67.86
CA ALA A 100 73.56 58.26 68.08
C ALA A 100 72.25 58.36 67.29
N LEU A 101 71.62 59.54 67.28
CA LEU A 101 70.43 59.82 66.49
C LEU A 101 70.72 59.75 64.98
N GLU A 102 71.90 60.17 64.51
CA GLU A 102 72.29 60.10 63.10
C GLU A 102 72.61 58.67 62.66
N GLU A 103 73.16 57.83 63.55
CA GLU A 103 73.23 56.38 63.36
C GLU A 103 71.85 55.74 63.32
N ASP A 104 70.94 56.07 64.23
CA ASP A 104 69.63 55.45 64.30
C ASP A 104 68.72 55.90 63.15
N LYS A 105 68.89 57.12 62.62
CA LYS A 105 68.35 57.54 61.32
C LYS A 105 68.86 56.66 60.17
N LYS A 106 70.16 56.32 60.15
CA LYS A 106 70.75 55.43 59.12
C LYS A 106 70.19 54.01 59.24
N LYS A 107 70.16 53.45 60.46
CA LYS A 107 69.56 52.14 60.76
C LYS A 107 68.07 52.11 60.39
N TYR A 108 67.31 53.15 60.72
CA TYR A 108 65.90 53.29 60.35
C TYR A 108 65.72 53.39 58.82
N LYS A 109 66.56 54.17 58.12
CA LYS A 109 66.52 54.26 56.66
C LYS A 109 66.84 52.91 56.02
N GLU A 110 67.89 52.23 56.46
CA GLU A 110 68.20 50.87 56.01
C GLU A 110 67.06 49.88 56.27
N LEU A 111 66.42 49.95 57.44
CA LEU A 111 65.26 49.11 57.77
C LEU A 111 64.06 49.45 56.90
N LYS A 112 63.82 50.72 56.57
CA LYS A 112 62.76 51.17 55.67
C LYS A 112 63.02 50.73 54.22
N ASP A 113 64.26 50.84 53.75
CA ASP A 113 64.67 50.42 52.41
C ASP A 113 64.60 48.88 52.28
N LYS A 114 65.02 48.14 53.33
CA LYS A 114 64.83 46.67 53.44
C LYS A 114 63.34 46.30 53.49
N LEU A 115 62.54 47.02 54.26
CA LEU A 115 61.08 46.80 54.36
C LEU A 115 60.39 47.04 53.01
N TYR A 116 60.75 48.10 52.29
CA TYR A 116 60.24 48.37 50.94
C TYR A 116 60.61 47.27 49.93
N VAL A 117 61.84 46.74 50.01
CA VAL A 117 62.26 45.57 49.21
C VAL A 117 61.46 44.32 49.57
N THR A 118 61.23 44.04 50.86
CA THR A 118 60.38 42.91 51.29
C THR A 118 58.91 43.10 50.93
N GLU A 119 58.37 44.32 50.99
CA GLU A 119 57.01 44.61 50.50
C GLU A 119 56.89 44.37 49.00
N LYS A 120 57.88 44.84 48.21
CA LYS A 120 57.89 44.62 46.75
C LYS A 120 57.96 43.12 46.43
N SER A 121 58.85 42.38 47.09
CA SER A 121 58.94 40.92 46.95
C SER A 121 57.67 40.21 47.43
N ASN A 122 56.98 40.70 48.47
CA ASN A 122 55.72 40.14 48.94
C ASN A 122 54.57 40.43 47.95
N ARG A 123 54.52 41.60 47.32
CA ARG A 123 53.57 41.89 46.21
C ARG A 123 53.84 41.02 44.99
N GLU A 124 55.12 40.78 44.65
CA GLU A 124 55.52 39.86 43.58
C GLU A 124 55.09 38.42 43.88
N LEU A 125 55.34 37.93 45.11
CA LEU A 125 54.87 36.63 45.57
C LEU A 125 53.34 36.54 45.67
N GLN A 126 52.64 37.62 46.00
CA GLN A 126 51.17 37.68 45.98
C GLN A 126 50.64 37.53 44.55
N HIS A 127 51.21 38.25 43.56
CA HIS A 127 50.85 38.06 42.15
C HIS A 127 51.23 36.68 41.60
N GLU A 128 52.31 36.06 42.06
CA GLU A 128 52.62 34.66 41.75
C GLU A 128 51.59 33.70 42.37
N ILE A 129 51.17 33.93 43.62
CA ILE A 129 50.12 33.15 44.30
C ILE A 129 48.75 33.34 43.62
N GLU A 130 48.41 34.56 43.18
CA GLU A 130 47.21 34.86 42.40
C GLU A 130 47.24 34.15 41.05
N GLY A 131 48.36 34.23 40.31
CA GLY A 131 48.56 33.52 39.05
C GLY A 131 48.48 32.00 39.19
N VAL A 132 49.09 31.43 40.22
CA VAL A 132 48.99 30.01 40.56
C VAL A 132 47.57 29.65 41.00
N SER A 133 46.87 30.50 41.76
CA SER A 133 45.47 30.30 42.15
C SER A 133 44.54 30.29 40.94
N MET A 134 44.70 31.23 40.00
CA MET A 134 43.97 31.23 38.72
C MET A 134 44.31 30.00 37.88
N LEU A 135 45.57 29.57 37.83
CA LEU A 135 45.97 28.34 37.14
C LEU A 135 45.35 27.09 37.78
N VAL A 136 45.32 27.00 39.11
CA VAL A 136 44.64 25.93 39.85
C VAL A 136 43.14 25.94 39.57
N GLN A 137 42.47 27.09 39.62
CA GLN A 137 41.05 27.20 39.25
C GLN A 137 40.79 26.77 37.80
N GLN A 138 41.65 27.15 36.86
CA GLN A 138 41.58 26.69 35.46
C GLN A 138 41.77 25.18 35.35
N MET A 139 42.74 24.61 36.08
CA MET A 139 42.98 23.17 36.11
C MET A 139 41.80 22.41 36.72
N THR A 140 41.25 22.83 37.87
CA THR A 140 40.06 22.19 38.47
C THR A 140 38.81 22.34 37.58
N GLN A 141 38.67 23.44 36.85
CA GLN A 141 37.64 23.55 35.81
C GLN A 141 37.89 22.60 34.63
N LEU A 142 39.14 22.38 34.21
CA LEU A 142 39.49 21.42 33.17
C LEU A 142 39.29 19.98 33.64
N GLU A 143 39.65 19.65 34.88
CA GLU A 143 39.39 18.38 35.55
C GLU A 143 37.87 18.11 35.60
N GLY A 144 37.06 19.04 36.10
CA GLY A 144 35.60 18.90 36.10
C GLY A 144 34.99 18.78 34.69
N LYS A 145 35.54 19.47 33.69
CA LYS A 145 35.17 19.30 32.26
C LYS A 145 35.56 17.90 31.76
N ILE A 146 36.75 17.40 32.11
CA ILE A 146 37.26 16.07 31.73
C ILE A 146 36.47 14.97 32.44
N GLU A 147 36.14 15.09 33.73
CA GLU A 147 35.29 14.15 34.45
C GLU A 147 33.88 14.11 33.87
N SER A 148 33.29 15.26 33.55
CA SER A 148 32.00 15.35 32.86
C SER A 148 32.07 14.69 31.48
N GLN A 149 33.11 14.96 30.69
CA GLN A 149 33.35 14.30 29.40
C GLN A 149 33.60 12.80 29.56
N LEU A 150 34.31 12.34 30.59
CA LEU A 150 34.51 10.91 30.88
C LEU A 150 33.23 10.23 31.35
N ALA A 151 32.36 10.91 32.10
CA ALA A 151 31.04 10.41 32.47
C ALA A 151 30.12 10.32 31.24
N VAL A 152 30.14 11.31 30.35
CA VAL A 152 29.45 11.28 29.06
C VAL A 152 30.01 10.16 28.18
N ASN A 153 31.33 10.06 28.03
CA ASN A 153 31.99 9.02 27.22
C ASN A 153 31.75 7.61 27.77
N LYS A 154 31.69 7.41 29.09
CA LYS A 154 31.26 6.15 29.72
C LYS A 154 29.80 5.83 29.37
N ARG A 155 28.88 6.78 29.48
CA ARG A 155 27.46 6.60 29.09
C ARG A 155 27.31 6.34 27.59
N VAL A 156 28.09 7.00 26.74
CA VAL A 156 28.13 6.79 25.29
C VAL A 156 28.70 5.40 24.99
N ALA A 157 29.82 5.00 25.56
CA ALA A 157 30.39 3.66 25.38
C ALA A 157 29.46 2.55 25.87
N GLU A 158 28.77 2.75 27.01
CA GLU A 158 27.72 1.84 27.48
C GLU A 158 26.53 1.77 26.52
N LYS A 159 26.08 2.91 25.99
CA LYS A 159 24.99 2.97 25.01
C LYS A 159 25.42 2.25 23.73
N THR A 160 26.57 2.59 23.15
CA THR A 160 27.14 1.92 21.98
C THR A 160 27.31 0.42 22.21
N ARG A 161 27.73 -0.02 23.40
CA ARG A 161 27.79 -1.46 23.74
C ARG A 161 26.40 -2.09 23.79
N LYS A 162 25.40 -1.42 24.38
CA LYS A 162 24.00 -1.87 24.41
C LYS A 162 23.38 -1.91 23.01
N ASP A 163 23.72 -0.96 22.15
CA ASP A 163 23.20 -0.85 20.79
C ASP A 163 23.91 -1.85 19.85
N MET A 164 25.24 -2.04 19.93
CA MET A 164 25.95 -3.14 19.25
C MET A 164 25.44 -4.52 19.68
N LEU A 165 25.04 -4.71 20.95
CA LEU A 165 24.42 -5.97 21.40
C LEU A 165 23.02 -6.19 20.78
N LYS A 166 22.25 -5.12 20.53
CA LYS A 166 20.98 -5.22 19.76
C LYS A 166 21.25 -5.51 18.30
N GLU A 167 22.20 -4.82 17.68
CA GLU A 167 22.59 -5.04 16.29
C GLU A 167 23.12 -6.46 16.08
N ALA A 168 23.92 -7.00 17.01
CA ALA A 168 24.37 -8.39 16.98
C ALA A 168 23.21 -9.40 17.17
N ALA A 169 22.20 -9.08 17.99
CA ALA A 169 21.00 -9.90 18.11
C ALA A 169 20.15 -9.86 16.84
N GLN A 170 19.91 -8.68 16.26
CA GLN A 170 19.19 -8.51 14.99
C GLN A 170 19.94 -9.15 13.82
N LYS A 171 21.28 -9.07 13.81
CA LYS A 171 22.15 -9.76 12.86
C LYS A 171 21.95 -11.27 12.97
N ARG A 172 21.97 -11.83 14.18
CA ARG A 172 21.70 -13.24 14.42
C ARG A 172 20.29 -13.67 14.01
N GLU A 173 19.27 -12.82 14.20
CA GLU A 173 17.90 -13.08 13.71
C GLU A 173 17.82 -13.03 12.17
N GLN A 174 18.53 -12.10 11.53
CA GLN A 174 18.67 -12.04 10.07
C GLN A 174 19.41 -13.27 9.53
N ASP A 175 20.53 -13.66 10.12
CA ASP A 175 21.30 -14.84 9.74
C ASP A 175 20.45 -16.13 9.88
N MET A 176 19.61 -16.21 10.91
CA MET A 176 18.63 -17.31 11.12
C MET A 176 17.42 -17.24 10.17
N LEU A 177 17.09 -16.08 9.61
CA LEU A 177 16.12 -15.96 8.52
C LEU A 177 16.75 -16.34 7.18
N ILE A 178 17.96 -15.86 6.89
CA ILE A 178 18.75 -16.16 5.71
C ILE A 178 19.03 -17.67 5.63
N TYR A 179 19.42 -18.32 6.73
CA TYR A 179 19.61 -19.77 6.77
C TYR A 179 18.32 -20.57 6.48
N ARG A 180 17.16 -20.12 6.99
CA ARG A 180 15.86 -20.72 6.65
C ARG A 180 15.49 -20.51 5.18
N LEU A 181 15.78 -19.33 4.62
CA LEU A 181 15.57 -19.04 3.20
C LEU A 181 16.51 -19.87 2.31
N PHE A 182 17.77 -20.07 2.68
CA PHE A 182 18.68 -20.97 1.96
C PHE A 182 18.23 -22.43 2.01
N ASN A 183 17.81 -22.94 3.17
CA ASN A 183 17.26 -24.30 3.26
C ASN A 183 16.00 -24.47 2.41
N GLU A 184 15.13 -23.45 2.33
CA GLU A 184 13.93 -23.47 1.49
C GLU A 184 14.27 -23.33 -0.01
N ILE A 185 15.28 -22.55 -0.37
CA ILE A 185 15.82 -22.48 -1.73
C ILE A 185 16.39 -23.85 -2.14
N TRP A 186 17.23 -24.48 -1.32
CA TRP A 186 17.76 -25.82 -1.60
C TRP A 186 16.66 -26.89 -1.69
N ARG A 187 15.58 -26.77 -0.90
CA ARG A 187 14.39 -27.62 -1.01
C ARG A 187 13.70 -27.44 -2.37
N LEU A 188 13.49 -26.20 -2.79
CA LEU A 188 12.85 -25.86 -4.07
C LEU A 188 13.74 -26.20 -5.28
N GLU A 189 15.06 -26.02 -5.19
CA GLU A 189 16.02 -26.45 -6.21
C GLU A 189 16.03 -27.98 -6.37
N GLY A 190 15.98 -28.72 -5.27
CA GLY A 190 15.83 -30.19 -5.30
C GLY A 190 14.48 -30.66 -5.86
N GLU A 191 13.39 -29.93 -5.60
CA GLU A 191 12.08 -30.20 -6.22
C GLU A 191 12.08 -29.87 -7.72
N ILE A 192 12.69 -28.75 -8.14
CA ILE A 192 12.87 -28.41 -9.55
C ILE A 192 13.68 -29.49 -10.27
N GLU A 193 14.78 -29.96 -9.69
CA GLU A 193 15.59 -31.01 -10.32
C GLU A 193 14.84 -32.35 -10.39
N SER A 194 14.09 -32.70 -9.35
CA SER A 194 13.21 -33.88 -9.39
C SER A 194 12.11 -33.76 -10.45
N LEU A 195 11.58 -32.56 -10.68
CA LEU A 195 10.60 -32.28 -11.75
C LEU A 195 11.26 -32.29 -13.14
N ASN A 196 12.48 -31.78 -13.30
CA ASN A 196 13.25 -31.86 -14.55
C ASN A 196 13.48 -33.32 -14.97
N ILE A 197 13.91 -34.17 -14.01
CA ILE A 197 14.09 -35.61 -14.24
C ILE A 197 12.77 -36.29 -14.62
N GLN A 198 11.65 -35.91 -13.99
CA GLN A 198 10.32 -36.41 -14.36
C GLN A 198 9.87 -35.93 -15.74
N ILE A 199 10.17 -34.68 -16.13
CA ILE A 199 9.87 -34.14 -17.45
C ILE A 199 10.65 -34.91 -18.52
N GLY A 200 11.97 -35.06 -18.37
CA GLY A 200 12.78 -35.83 -19.32
C GLY A 200 12.34 -37.29 -19.47
N ALA A 201 11.91 -37.93 -18.37
CA ALA A 201 11.31 -39.26 -18.42
C ALA A 201 9.97 -39.29 -19.19
N LYS A 202 9.13 -38.24 -19.07
CA LYS A 202 7.88 -38.11 -19.83
C LYS A 202 8.08 -37.69 -21.29
N GLU A 203 9.16 -36.97 -21.61
CA GLU A 203 9.56 -36.69 -22.97
C GLU A 203 10.00 -37.98 -23.68
N LEU A 204 10.79 -38.83 -23.02
CA LEU A 204 11.14 -40.18 -23.53
C LEU A 204 9.91 -41.08 -23.70
N GLU A 205 9.01 -41.15 -22.72
CA GLU A 205 7.72 -41.87 -22.88
C GLU A 205 6.90 -41.31 -24.06
N MET A 206 6.92 -39.99 -24.28
CA MET A 206 6.25 -39.37 -25.43
C MET A 206 6.92 -39.69 -26.76
N GLU A 207 8.25 -39.80 -26.83
CA GLU A 207 8.96 -40.22 -28.04
C GLU A 207 8.68 -41.70 -28.36
N GLU A 208 8.70 -42.59 -27.38
CA GLU A 208 8.30 -44.00 -27.56
C GLU A 208 6.84 -44.12 -28.03
N LEU A 209 5.92 -43.35 -27.43
CA LEU A 209 4.52 -43.31 -27.86
C LEU A 209 4.37 -42.74 -29.27
N GLN A 210 5.13 -41.71 -29.66
CA GLN A 210 5.14 -41.19 -31.03
C GLN A 210 5.68 -42.22 -32.03
N GLN A 211 6.73 -42.97 -31.68
CA GLN A 211 7.25 -44.06 -32.52
C GLN A 211 6.23 -45.20 -32.68
N THR A 212 5.56 -45.62 -31.61
CA THR A 212 4.51 -46.66 -31.70
C THR A 212 3.29 -46.18 -32.48
N ILE A 213 2.91 -44.89 -32.40
CA ILE A 213 1.88 -44.28 -33.25
C ILE A 213 2.31 -44.22 -34.72
N ALA A 214 3.57 -43.86 -35.01
CA ALA A 214 4.10 -43.86 -36.37
C ALA A 214 4.09 -45.26 -36.99
N VAL A 215 4.52 -46.28 -36.25
CA VAL A 215 4.44 -47.71 -36.66
C VAL A 215 2.98 -48.17 -36.77
N GLY A 216 2.09 -47.69 -35.90
CA GLY A 216 0.64 -47.93 -36.02
C GLY A 216 0.07 -47.36 -37.32
N ASN A 217 0.45 -46.13 -37.69
CA ASN A 217 0.01 -45.48 -38.91
C ASN A 217 0.56 -46.17 -40.17
N THR A 218 1.84 -46.56 -40.22
CA THR A 218 2.38 -47.29 -41.37
C THR A 218 1.74 -48.67 -41.53
N ASN A 219 1.40 -49.35 -40.42
CA ASN A 219 0.62 -50.59 -40.46
C ASN A 219 -0.83 -50.36 -40.95
N ILE A 220 -1.47 -49.24 -40.60
CA ILE A 220 -2.79 -48.86 -41.13
C ILE A 220 -2.72 -48.55 -42.64
N GLU A 221 -1.67 -47.87 -43.10
CA GLU A 221 -1.44 -47.60 -44.52
C GLU A 221 -1.17 -48.89 -45.31
N ALA A 222 -0.37 -49.80 -44.75
CA ALA A 222 -0.18 -51.15 -45.31
C ALA A 222 -1.53 -51.87 -45.46
N LEU A 223 -2.33 -51.97 -44.39
CA LEU A 223 -3.67 -52.59 -44.43
C LEU A 223 -4.62 -51.89 -45.41
N GLN A 224 -4.54 -50.56 -45.57
CA GLN A 224 -5.31 -49.84 -46.59
C GLN A 224 -4.86 -50.18 -48.02
N THR A 225 -3.56 -50.35 -48.26
CA THR A 225 -3.07 -50.78 -49.58
C THR A 225 -3.43 -52.24 -49.89
N GLU A 226 -3.32 -53.15 -48.92
CA GLU A 226 -3.82 -54.53 -49.04
C GLU A 226 -5.33 -54.55 -49.34
N TYR A 227 -6.12 -53.75 -48.63
CA TYR A 227 -7.57 -53.63 -48.86
C TYR A 227 -7.90 -53.11 -50.27
N ARG A 228 -7.15 -52.11 -50.78
CA ARG A 228 -7.30 -51.62 -52.17
C ARG A 228 -6.93 -52.70 -53.19
N CYS A 229 -5.84 -53.44 -52.96
CA CYS A 229 -5.43 -54.57 -53.81
C CYS A 229 -6.45 -55.72 -53.79
N LEU A 230 -7.03 -56.01 -52.62
CA LEU A 230 -8.08 -57.03 -52.46
C LEU A 230 -9.38 -56.62 -53.17
N ILE A 231 -9.79 -55.35 -53.06
CA ILE A 231 -10.92 -54.81 -53.85
C ILE A 231 -10.65 -54.88 -55.35
N HIS A 232 -9.44 -54.54 -55.80
CA HIS A 232 -9.09 -54.61 -57.21
C HIS A 232 -9.14 -56.06 -57.73
N SER A 233 -8.58 -57.00 -56.97
CA SER A 233 -8.66 -58.44 -57.25
C SER A 233 -10.10 -58.95 -57.27
N TRP A 234 -10.91 -58.59 -56.27
CA TRP A 234 -12.32 -58.95 -56.18
C TRP A 234 -13.13 -58.40 -57.36
N ASN A 235 -12.94 -57.13 -57.72
CA ASN A 235 -13.60 -56.52 -58.87
C ASN A 235 -13.18 -57.19 -60.18
N SER A 236 -11.91 -57.60 -60.32
CA SER A 236 -11.43 -58.39 -61.46
C SER A 236 -12.13 -59.75 -61.54
N VAL A 237 -12.28 -60.45 -60.40
CA VAL A 237 -13.05 -61.71 -60.30
C VAL A 237 -14.53 -61.50 -60.64
N VAL A 238 -15.17 -60.43 -60.16
CA VAL A 238 -16.57 -60.09 -60.49
C VAL A 238 -16.74 -59.78 -61.98
N VAL A 239 -15.78 -59.09 -62.60
CA VAL A 239 -15.77 -58.85 -64.07
C VAL A 239 -15.56 -60.17 -64.83
N ALA A 240 -14.68 -61.05 -64.36
CA ALA A 240 -14.47 -62.37 -64.96
C ALA A 240 -15.71 -63.26 -64.86
N ILE A 241 -16.43 -63.24 -63.73
CA ILE A 241 -17.72 -63.89 -63.55
C ILE A 241 -18.75 -63.30 -64.51
N SER A 242 -18.95 -61.98 -64.52
CA SER A 242 -19.90 -61.32 -65.44
C SER A 242 -19.61 -61.60 -66.92
N ASN A 243 -18.35 -61.74 -67.32
CA ASN A 243 -17.98 -62.12 -68.68
C ASN A 243 -18.18 -63.62 -68.97
N ARG A 244 -18.04 -64.48 -67.96
CA ARG A 244 -18.39 -65.91 -68.04
C ARG A 244 -19.91 -66.10 -68.12
N ASP A 245 -20.68 -65.32 -67.37
CA ASP A 245 -22.15 -65.33 -67.39
C ASP A 245 -22.68 -64.89 -68.76
N LYS A 246 -22.17 -63.79 -69.33
CA LYS A 246 -22.46 -63.41 -70.73
C LYS A 246 -22.09 -64.52 -71.73
N GLY A 247 -21.00 -65.25 -71.47
CA GLY A 247 -20.62 -66.42 -72.26
C GLY A 247 -21.63 -67.56 -72.15
N LEU A 248 -22.16 -67.82 -70.94
CA LEU A 248 -23.23 -68.79 -70.70
C LEU A 248 -24.56 -68.34 -71.31
N ASP A 249 -24.90 -67.05 -71.28
CA ASP A 249 -26.10 -66.51 -71.93
C ASP A 249 -26.03 -66.66 -73.46
N CYS A 250 -24.91 -66.31 -74.08
CA CYS A 250 -24.68 -66.57 -75.52
C CYS A 250 -24.77 -68.07 -75.86
N LEU A 251 -24.23 -68.95 -75.01
CA LEU A 251 -24.34 -70.41 -75.17
C LEU A 251 -25.79 -70.90 -74.96
N ASN A 252 -26.55 -70.30 -74.05
CA ASN A 252 -27.96 -70.60 -73.82
C ASN A 252 -28.84 -70.12 -74.98
N GLU A 253 -28.53 -68.98 -75.59
CA GLU A 253 -29.15 -68.53 -76.83
C GLU A 253 -28.91 -69.50 -77.98
N GLU A 254 -27.66 -69.90 -78.24
CA GLU A 254 -27.36 -70.89 -79.28
C GLU A 254 -27.97 -72.26 -78.98
N LEU A 255 -27.98 -72.69 -77.72
CA LEU A 255 -28.67 -73.90 -77.28
C LEU A 255 -30.19 -73.80 -77.55
N ASN A 256 -30.80 -72.63 -77.35
CA ASN A 256 -32.22 -72.42 -77.63
C ASN A 256 -32.50 -72.36 -79.15
N LYS A 257 -31.66 -71.69 -79.95
CA LYS A 257 -31.71 -71.72 -81.42
C LYS A 257 -31.56 -73.16 -81.95
N LEU A 258 -30.72 -73.99 -81.32
CA LEU A 258 -30.57 -75.41 -81.64
C LEU A 258 -31.77 -76.25 -81.19
N LYS A 259 -32.37 -76.00 -80.02
CA LYS A 259 -33.63 -76.63 -79.58
C LYS A 259 -34.79 -76.27 -80.50
N GLU A 260 -34.85 -75.05 -81.01
CA GLU A 260 -35.87 -74.62 -81.98
C GLU A 260 -35.67 -75.31 -83.33
N LYS A 261 -34.44 -75.32 -83.87
CA LYS A 261 -34.09 -76.13 -85.07
C LYS A 261 -34.40 -77.61 -84.88
N HIS A 262 -34.19 -78.17 -83.68
CA HIS A 262 -34.56 -79.55 -83.38
C HIS A 262 -36.09 -79.75 -83.34
N LYS A 263 -36.85 -78.78 -82.80
CA LYS A 263 -38.33 -78.79 -82.87
C LYS A 263 -38.86 -78.68 -84.31
N THR A 264 -38.26 -77.85 -85.17
CA THR A 264 -38.66 -77.80 -86.59
C THR A 264 -38.32 -79.09 -87.31
N LEU A 265 -37.11 -79.64 -87.13
CA LEU A 265 -36.73 -80.94 -87.68
C LEU A 265 -37.61 -82.10 -87.18
N LEU A 266 -38.03 -82.09 -85.91
CA LEU A 266 -39.02 -83.06 -85.40
C LEU A 266 -40.40 -82.87 -86.05
N HIS A 267 -40.84 -81.62 -86.24
CA HIS A 267 -42.10 -81.33 -86.91
C HIS A 267 -42.07 -81.73 -88.39
N GLU A 268 -40.97 -81.45 -89.10
CA GLU A 268 -40.70 -81.91 -90.46
C GLU A 268 -40.66 -83.45 -90.53
N ALA A 269 -39.99 -84.12 -89.58
CA ALA A 269 -40.00 -85.58 -89.50
C ALA A 269 -41.41 -86.16 -89.25
N ASP A 270 -42.24 -85.52 -88.43
CA ASP A 270 -43.63 -85.95 -88.22
C ASP A 270 -44.56 -85.59 -89.39
N GLN A 271 -44.28 -84.52 -90.14
CA GLN A 271 -44.93 -84.27 -91.43
C GLN A 271 -44.54 -85.35 -92.46
N LEU A 272 -43.25 -85.71 -92.55
CA LEU A 272 -42.75 -86.78 -93.41
C LEU A 272 -43.35 -88.14 -93.03
N LYS A 273 -43.45 -88.49 -91.74
CA LYS A 273 -44.18 -89.69 -91.28
C LYS A 273 -45.66 -89.67 -91.69
N LYS A 274 -46.33 -88.50 -91.62
CA LYS A 274 -47.72 -88.36 -92.08
C LYS A 274 -47.87 -88.52 -93.59
N LEU A 275 -46.92 -88.02 -94.38
CA LEU A 275 -46.87 -88.22 -95.83
C LEU A 275 -46.57 -89.69 -96.16
N GLN A 276 -45.53 -90.27 -95.55
CA GLN A 276 -45.19 -91.70 -95.67
C GLN A 276 -46.39 -92.60 -95.31
N LYS A 277 -47.19 -92.25 -94.29
CA LYS A 277 -48.40 -92.99 -93.94
C LYS A 277 -49.52 -92.81 -94.97
N LYS A 278 -49.65 -91.66 -95.64
CA LYS A 278 -50.56 -91.51 -96.80
C LYS A 278 -50.11 -92.39 -97.97
N GLU A 279 -48.84 -92.35 -98.34
CA GLU A 279 -48.28 -93.19 -99.40
C GLU A 279 -48.41 -94.68 -99.06
N CYS A 280 -48.23 -95.06 -97.79
CA CYS A 280 -48.45 -96.43 -97.31
C CYS A 280 -49.92 -96.85 -97.44
N ASN A 281 -50.87 -96.02 -97.00
CA ASN A 281 -52.31 -96.28 -97.15
C ASN A 281 -52.72 -96.37 -98.64
N GLU A 282 -52.21 -95.51 -99.52
CA GLU A 282 -52.49 -95.59 -100.97
C GLU A 282 -51.81 -96.82 -101.59
N ASN A 283 -50.63 -97.24 -101.14
CA ASN A 283 -50.00 -98.49 -101.57
C ASN A 283 -50.77 -99.74 -101.09
N GLU A 284 -51.31 -99.74 -99.87
CA GLU A 284 -52.24 -100.78 -99.39
C GLU A 284 -53.51 -100.82 -100.24
N ARG A 285 -54.07 -99.65 -100.59
CA ARG A 285 -55.21 -99.51 -101.50
C ARG A 285 -54.90 -100.02 -102.91
N PHE A 286 -53.75 -99.68 -103.48
CA PHE A 286 -53.29 -100.21 -104.77
C PHE A 286 -53.03 -101.73 -104.69
N THR A 287 -52.55 -102.24 -103.55
CA THR A 287 -52.37 -103.68 -103.31
C THR A 287 -53.71 -104.40 -103.22
N MET A 288 -54.74 -103.81 -102.61
CA MET A 288 -56.11 -104.33 -102.61
C MET A 288 -56.75 -104.28 -104.00
N ILE A 289 -56.53 -103.20 -104.76
CA ILE A 289 -56.98 -103.10 -106.17
C ILE A 289 -56.27 -104.16 -107.02
N LYS A 290 -54.96 -104.37 -106.82
CA LYS A 290 -54.18 -105.41 -107.50
C LYS A 290 -54.70 -106.82 -107.17
N SER A 291 -54.91 -107.16 -105.89
CA SER A 291 -55.39 -108.49 -105.51
C SER A 291 -56.82 -108.76 -106.00
N ARG A 292 -57.66 -107.72 -106.08
CA ARG A 292 -58.94 -107.79 -106.78
C ARG A 292 -58.77 -108.05 -108.28
N ILE A 293 -57.89 -107.32 -108.96
CA ILE A 293 -57.62 -107.53 -110.40
C ILE A 293 -57.03 -108.93 -110.65
N GLU A 294 -56.19 -109.45 -109.76
CA GLU A 294 -55.67 -110.82 -109.84
C GLU A 294 -56.77 -111.88 -109.61
N TYR A 295 -57.77 -111.59 -108.76
CA TYR A 295 -58.97 -112.43 -108.62
C TYR A 295 -59.86 -112.36 -109.86
N ASP A 296 -60.13 -111.17 -110.38
CA ASP A 296 -60.91 -110.95 -111.61
C ASP A 296 -60.22 -111.64 -112.81
N ILE A 297 -58.89 -111.59 -112.91
CA ILE A 297 -58.09 -112.32 -113.91
C ILE A 297 -58.19 -113.84 -113.73
N LYS A 298 -58.14 -114.37 -112.50
CA LYS A 298 -58.36 -115.80 -112.24
C LYS A 298 -59.75 -116.25 -112.67
N ASN A 299 -60.77 -115.42 -112.42
CA ASN A 299 -62.15 -115.71 -112.78
C ASN A 299 -62.35 -115.68 -114.31
N CYS A 300 -61.77 -114.69 -115.01
CA CYS A 300 -61.75 -114.64 -116.48
C CYS A 300 -60.95 -115.79 -117.11
N LYS A 301 -59.87 -116.28 -116.46
CA LYS A 301 -59.17 -117.49 -116.90
C LYS A 301 -60.04 -118.73 -116.78
N ALA A 302 -60.71 -118.94 -115.64
CA ALA A 302 -61.64 -120.05 -115.48
C ALA A 302 -62.77 -120.05 -116.54
N GLN A 303 -63.31 -118.87 -116.88
CA GLN A 303 -64.28 -118.71 -117.97
C GLN A 303 -63.68 -119.03 -119.35
N TYR A 304 -62.44 -118.60 -119.62
CA TYR A 304 -61.73 -118.92 -120.87
C TYR A 304 -61.43 -120.44 -120.98
N ASP A 305 -61.04 -121.08 -119.89
CA ASP A 305 -60.80 -122.51 -119.82
C ASP A 305 -62.12 -123.31 -120.04
N GLU A 306 -63.25 -122.80 -119.53
CA GLU A 306 -64.59 -123.37 -119.79
C GLU A 306 -65.01 -123.22 -121.27
N GLU A 307 -64.80 -122.04 -121.88
CA GLU A 307 -65.12 -121.82 -123.30
C GLU A 307 -64.19 -122.58 -124.26
N THR A 308 -62.92 -122.77 -123.91
CA THR A 308 -62.02 -123.63 -124.70
C THR A 308 -62.37 -125.11 -124.59
N ALA A 309 -62.88 -125.58 -123.45
CA ALA A 309 -63.46 -126.93 -123.33
C ALA A 309 -64.74 -127.11 -124.17
N LYS A 310 -65.60 -126.08 -124.28
CA LYS A 310 -66.74 -126.09 -125.21
C LYS A 310 -66.29 -126.12 -126.67
N LYS A 311 -65.24 -125.36 -127.02
CA LYS A 311 -64.65 -125.35 -128.35
C LYS A 311 -64.09 -126.72 -128.76
N THR A 312 -63.34 -127.40 -127.89
CA THR A 312 -62.78 -128.73 -128.23
C THR A 312 -63.85 -129.81 -128.34
N ALA A 313 -64.93 -129.72 -127.55
CA ALA A 313 -66.11 -130.59 -127.71
C ALA A 313 -66.84 -130.36 -129.05
N LEU A 314 -66.96 -129.11 -129.49
CA LEU A 314 -67.51 -128.77 -130.81
C LEU A 314 -66.61 -129.24 -131.96
N GLU A 315 -65.28 -129.10 -131.82
CA GLU A 315 -64.32 -129.59 -132.82
C GLU A 315 -64.37 -131.13 -132.93
N ALA A 316 -64.51 -131.86 -131.83
CA ALA A 316 -64.73 -133.30 -131.86
C ALA A 316 -66.04 -133.68 -132.59
N SER A 317 -67.14 -132.99 -132.29
CA SER A 317 -68.43 -133.20 -132.99
C SER A 317 -68.36 -132.88 -134.48
N MET A 318 -67.56 -131.89 -134.89
CA MET A 318 -67.32 -131.61 -136.32
C MET A 318 -66.55 -132.74 -137.03
N TYR A 319 -65.59 -133.39 -136.38
CA TYR A 319 -64.92 -134.56 -136.95
C TYR A 319 -65.85 -135.77 -137.09
N GLU A 320 -66.75 -136.00 -136.13
CA GLU A 320 -67.78 -137.04 -136.24
C GLU A 320 -68.75 -136.76 -137.39
N LEU A 321 -69.19 -135.51 -137.56
CA LEU A 321 -70.07 -135.10 -138.66
C LEU A 321 -69.40 -135.23 -140.03
N GLN A 322 -68.10 -134.91 -140.16
CA GLN A 322 -67.36 -135.13 -141.41
C GLN A 322 -67.28 -136.63 -141.77
N ALA A 323 -67.01 -137.49 -140.79
CA ALA A 323 -66.95 -138.94 -141.02
C ALA A 323 -68.29 -139.54 -141.48
N VAL A 324 -69.42 -138.95 -141.07
CA VAL A 324 -70.76 -139.32 -141.57
C VAL A 324 -70.97 -138.85 -143.01
N ILE A 325 -70.54 -137.63 -143.37
CA ILE A 325 -70.63 -137.10 -144.73
C ILE A 325 -69.87 -137.99 -145.71
N ASP A 326 -68.59 -138.27 -145.42
CA ASP A 326 -67.69 -139.13 -146.21
C ASP A 326 -68.23 -140.55 -146.45
N GLN A 327 -69.14 -141.03 -145.59
CA GLN A 327 -69.84 -142.30 -145.77
C GLN A 327 -71.09 -142.14 -146.64
N THR A 328 -71.91 -141.11 -146.42
CA THR A 328 -73.13 -140.88 -147.21
C THR A 328 -72.86 -140.60 -148.69
N GLU A 329 -71.74 -139.97 -149.06
CA GLU A 329 -71.41 -139.72 -150.47
C GLU A 329 -71.16 -141.03 -151.25
N LYS A 330 -70.58 -142.05 -150.61
CA LYS A 330 -70.34 -143.37 -151.24
C LYS A 330 -71.64 -144.12 -151.53
N ASP A 331 -72.61 -144.03 -150.62
CA ASP A 331 -73.91 -144.68 -150.78
C ASP A 331 -74.73 -144.05 -151.93
N ILE A 332 -74.50 -142.77 -152.23
CA ILE A 332 -75.15 -142.05 -153.35
C ILE A 332 -74.61 -142.50 -154.72
N GLU A 333 -73.32 -142.81 -154.87
CA GLU A 333 -72.79 -143.37 -156.11
C GLU A 333 -73.39 -144.75 -156.41
N ALA A 334 -73.48 -145.62 -155.39
CA ALA A 334 -74.02 -146.98 -155.52
C ALA A 334 -75.49 -147.01 -155.99
N VAL A 335 -76.33 -146.08 -155.51
CA VAL A 335 -77.76 -146.01 -155.89
C VAL A 335 -77.96 -145.56 -157.34
N ASN A 336 -77.15 -144.62 -157.83
CA ASN A 336 -77.26 -144.13 -159.21
C ASN A 336 -77.01 -145.25 -160.24
N ASP A 337 -76.05 -146.13 -159.96
CA ASP A 337 -75.63 -147.19 -160.87
C ASP A 337 -76.61 -148.38 -160.92
N GLU A 338 -77.48 -148.53 -159.90
CA GLU A 338 -78.61 -149.46 -159.93
C GLU A 338 -79.83 -148.86 -160.67
N ASN A 339 -80.10 -147.57 -160.49
CA ASN A 339 -81.25 -146.88 -161.09
C ASN A 339 -81.20 -146.96 -162.63
N ARG A 340 -80.01 -146.75 -163.19
CA ARG A 340 -79.70 -146.86 -164.63
C ARG A 340 -79.98 -148.24 -165.24
N ARG A 341 -80.13 -149.29 -164.43
CA ARG A 341 -80.46 -150.66 -164.88
C ARG A 341 -81.98 -150.90 -164.94
N LYS A 342 -82.77 -150.17 -164.15
CA LYS A 342 -84.23 -150.34 -164.04
C LYS A 342 -85.00 -149.66 -165.19
N GLU A 343 -84.49 -148.54 -165.72
CA GLU A 343 -85.09 -147.87 -166.89
C GLU A 343 -85.18 -148.79 -168.13
N VAL A 344 -84.17 -149.63 -168.36
CA VAL A 344 -84.14 -150.58 -169.49
C VAL A 344 -85.24 -151.66 -169.38
N GLN A 345 -85.68 -152.00 -168.16
CA GLN A 345 -86.71 -153.02 -167.93
C GLN A 345 -88.15 -152.48 -168.06
N LEU A 346 -88.36 -151.17 -167.94
CA LEU A 346 -89.70 -150.56 -167.99
C LEU A 346 -90.32 -150.53 -169.40
N SER A 347 -89.51 -150.63 -170.45
CA SER A 347 -89.96 -150.52 -171.86
C SER A 347 -90.65 -151.79 -172.40
N SER A 348 -90.40 -152.97 -171.80
CA SER A 348 -90.91 -154.25 -172.31
C SER A 348 -92.34 -154.56 -171.84
N LEU A 349 -92.71 -154.22 -170.60
CA LEU A 349 -93.97 -154.63 -169.97
C LEU A 349 -95.23 -154.01 -170.58
N GLY A 350 -95.11 -152.92 -171.34
CA GLY A 350 -96.25 -152.15 -171.84
C GLY A 350 -97.08 -152.79 -172.96
N LYS A 351 -96.65 -153.91 -173.55
CA LYS A 351 -97.28 -154.48 -174.76
C LYS A 351 -98.33 -155.58 -174.50
N ASP A 352 -98.31 -156.21 -173.33
CA ASP A 352 -99.08 -157.45 -173.10
C ASP A 352 -100.40 -157.24 -172.34
N TYR A 353 -100.48 -156.24 -171.46
CA TYR A 353 -101.62 -156.07 -170.53
C TYR A 353 -102.98 -155.86 -171.22
N ALA A 354 -103.00 -155.19 -172.38
CA ALA A 354 -104.24 -154.79 -173.06
C ALA A 354 -105.06 -155.97 -173.64
N LYS A 355 -104.49 -157.16 -173.83
CA LYS A 355 -105.17 -158.29 -174.51
C LYS A 355 -106.05 -159.16 -173.61
N ILE A 356 -105.98 -159.02 -172.28
CA ILE A 356 -106.62 -159.97 -171.34
C ILE A 356 -107.87 -159.41 -170.63
N MET A 357 -108.10 -158.09 -170.67
CA MET A 357 -109.31 -157.45 -170.13
C MET A 357 -110.62 -157.93 -170.78
N GLN A 358 -110.57 -158.54 -171.96
CA GLN A 358 -111.74 -158.81 -172.81
C GLN A 358 -112.51 -160.10 -172.47
N LYS A 359 -112.15 -160.85 -171.40
CA LYS A 359 -112.61 -162.26 -171.26
C LYS A 359 -113.11 -162.77 -169.91
N LYS A 360 -113.21 -161.96 -168.85
CA LYS A 360 -113.83 -162.43 -167.59
C LYS A 360 -114.85 -161.51 -166.90
N HIS A 361 -115.62 -160.80 -167.70
CA HIS A 361 -117.05 -160.52 -167.44
C HIS A 361 -117.89 -161.83 -167.61
N ALA A 362 -117.31 -162.98 -167.25
CA ALA A 362 -117.89 -164.31 -167.41
C ALA A 362 -118.56 -164.74 -166.09
N LEU A 363 -119.30 -163.78 -165.53
CA LEU A 363 -120.09 -163.77 -164.31
C LEU A 363 -119.35 -164.17 -163.01
N GLU A 364 -119.38 -163.38 -161.92
CA GLU A 364 -120.51 -162.70 -161.25
C GLU A 364 -121.49 -163.69 -160.62
N GLU A 365 -121.61 -164.91 -161.16
CA GLU A 365 -122.59 -165.92 -160.74
C GLU A 365 -121.93 -167.17 -160.18
N LYS A 366 -121.31 -166.98 -159.01
CA LYS A 366 -121.80 -167.82 -157.91
C LYS A 366 -122.00 -167.04 -156.62
N ILE A 367 -120.95 -166.86 -155.82
CA ILE A 367 -121.08 -166.25 -154.49
C ILE A 367 -119.91 -165.30 -154.22
N MET A 368 -120.09 -164.05 -153.76
CA MET A 368 -121.35 -163.39 -153.36
C MET A 368 -122.17 -164.20 -152.33
N ARG A 369 -121.46 -164.69 -151.33
CA ARG A 369 -121.93 -165.05 -149.99
C ARG A 369 -120.78 -164.71 -149.06
N ASP A 370 -120.95 -163.60 -148.35
CA ASP A 370 -120.87 -163.52 -146.90
C ASP A 370 -119.74 -164.37 -146.29
N LEU A 371 -118.67 -163.77 -145.74
CA LEU A 371 -118.65 -162.58 -144.89
C LEU A 371 -117.47 -161.65 -145.28
N GLU A 372 -117.57 -160.33 -145.49
CA GLU A 372 -118.58 -159.31 -145.12
C GLU A 372 -118.89 -159.29 -143.60
N LEU A 373 -118.56 -158.29 -142.78
CA LEU A 373 -118.48 -156.83 -142.99
C LEU A 373 -117.17 -156.23 -142.38
N ARG A 374 -116.53 -155.18 -142.93
CA ARG A 374 -116.85 -153.72 -143.02
C ARG A 374 -116.87 -153.00 -141.63
N MET A 375 -116.35 -151.77 -141.40
CA MET A 375 -115.57 -150.79 -142.22
C MET A 375 -115.06 -149.54 -141.42
N ALA A 376 -114.02 -148.86 -141.95
CA ALA A 376 -113.84 -147.38 -142.12
C ALA A 376 -113.40 -146.36 -141.02
N ASN A 377 -112.38 -145.53 -141.38
CA ASN A 377 -112.22 -144.03 -141.23
C ASN A 377 -111.91 -143.41 -139.82
N ASP A 378 -111.37 -142.17 -139.56
CA ASP A 378 -110.77 -140.98 -140.27
C ASP A 378 -110.19 -139.95 -139.21
N LYS A 379 -109.45 -138.80 -139.41
CA LYS A 379 -108.54 -138.16 -140.43
C LYS A 379 -107.83 -136.84 -139.89
N VAL A 380 -106.57 -136.54 -140.31
CA VAL A 380 -105.95 -135.21 -140.73
C VAL A 380 -105.61 -134.00 -139.76
N ALA A 381 -104.30 -133.61 -139.70
CA ALA A 381 -103.59 -132.27 -139.65
C ALA A 381 -103.48 -131.24 -138.45
N ASN A 382 -102.40 -130.40 -138.51
CA ASN A 382 -102.15 -128.98 -138.03
C ASN A 382 -101.24 -128.59 -136.78
N ASN A 383 -101.07 -127.26 -136.49
CA ASN A 383 -99.82 -126.55 -136.02
C ASN A 383 -99.83 -125.73 -134.67
N MET A 384 -98.61 -125.43 -134.12
CA MET A 384 -98.10 -124.18 -133.44
C MET A 384 -98.61 -123.59 -132.07
N THR A 385 -97.68 -123.23 -131.11
CA THR A 385 -97.56 -121.94 -130.29
C THR A 385 -96.49 -121.99 -129.14
N LYS A 386 -95.61 -120.97 -128.89
CA LYS A 386 -95.57 -119.81 -127.89
C LYS A 386 -95.35 -120.18 -126.37
N VAL A 387 -94.84 -119.37 -125.40
CA VAL A 387 -94.60 -117.89 -125.25
C VAL A 387 -93.27 -117.41 -124.52
N LEU A 388 -93.23 -116.76 -123.33
CA LEU A 388 -92.13 -115.86 -122.82
C LEU A 388 -91.97 -115.62 -121.26
N THR A 389 -90.78 -115.15 -120.84
CA THR A 389 -90.42 -114.18 -119.72
C THR A 389 -90.60 -114.49 -118.20
N GLN A 390 -90.05 -113.71 -117.22
CA GLN A 390 -88.67 -113.19 -116.93
C GLN A 390 -88.61 -112.37 -115.59
N MET A 391 -87.40 -112.18 -115.00
CA MET A 391 -86.89 -111.02 -114.20
C MET A 391 -87.81 -110.16 -113.28
N ARG A 392 -87.43 -109.99 -111.99
CA ARG A 392 -87.34 -108.65 -111.32
C ARG A 392 -86.70 -108.59 -109.89
N ILE A 393 -85.98 -107.48 -109.66
CA ILE A 393 -85.69 -106.77 -108.37
C ILE A 393 -84.48 -107.22 -107.50
N LYS A 394 -83.80 -106.19 -106.94
CA LYS A 394 -82.67 -106.17 -105.98
C LYS A 394 -82.90 -105.02 -104.97
N LYS A 395 -82.13 -104.93 -103.87
CA LYS A 395 -81.17 -103.81 -103.58
C LYS A 395 -80.90 -103.55 -102.08
N LYS A 396 -81.95 -103.28 -101.29
CA LYS A 396 -81.98 -102.02 -100.50
C LYS A 396 -80.94 -101.88 -99.38
N ASP A 397 -80.87 -102.81 -98.43
CA ASP A 397 -80.84 -102.52 -96.97
C ASP A 397 -79.54 -101.95 -96.34
N VAL A 398 -78.70 -101.29 -97.13
CA VAL A 398 -77.38 -100.76 -96.72
C VAL A 398 -77.45 -99.48 -95.86
N GLU A 399 -78.60 -98.81 -95.81
CA GLU A 399 -78.72 -97.40 -95.40
C GLU A 399 -78.79 -97.13 -93.87
N ILE A 400 -79.00 -98.15 -93.03
CA ILE A 400 -79.41 -97.96 -91.62
C ILE A 400 -78.23 -97.82 -90.64
N ILE A 401 -77.14 -98.57 -90.84
CA ILE A 401 -76.11 -98.77 -89.79
C ILE A 401 -75.26 -97.51 -89.52
N LEU A 402 -75.23 -96.54 -90.44
CA LEU A 402 -74.43 -95.32 -90.31
C LEU A 402 -74.81 -94.46 -89.08
N ASN A 403 -76.07 -94.54 -88.62
CA ASN A 403 -76.58 -93.73 -87.50
C ASN A 403 -76.20 -94.27 -86.10
N GLU A 404 -75.68 -95.51 -86.00
CA GLU A 404 -75.35 -96.14 -84.71
C GLU A 404 -73.97 -95.74 -84.15
N THR A 405 -73.09 -95.21 -85.00
CA THR A 405 -71.73 -94.79 -84.61
C THR A 405 -71.71 -93.41 -83.98
N GLU A 406 -72.55 -92.49 -84.46
CA GLU A 406 -72.60 -91.10 -84.02
C GLU A 406 -73.06 -90.97 -82.55
N ASN A 407 -74.08 -91.74 -82.15
CA ASN A 407 -74.60 -91.78 -80.77
C ASN A 407 -73.54 -92.20 -79.74
N LYS A 408 -72.57 -93.05 -80.09
CA LYS A 408 -71.53 -93.53 -79.17
C LYS A 408 -70.54 -92.44 -78.77
N ASN A 409 -70.37 -91.41 -79.60
CA ASN A 409 -69.45 -90.31 -79.37
C ASN A 409 -69.97 -89.33 -78.30
N SER A 410 -71.30 -89.19 -78.19
CA SER A 410 -71.95 -88.32 -77.19
C SER A 410 -71.75 -88.82 -75.74
N LEU A 411 -71.76 -90.14 -75.54
CA LEU A 411 -71.62 -90.79 -74.24
C LEU A 411 -70.24 -90.52 -73.58
N LEU A 412 -69.19 -90.41 -74.39
CA LEU A 412 -67.81 -90.26 -73.91
C LEU A 412 -67.55 -88.90 -73.24
N ASN A 413 -68.16 -87.82 -73.77
CA ASN A 413 -67.98 -86.48 -73.22
C ASN A 413 -68.57 -86.34 -71.81
N SER A 414 -69.72 -86.96 -71.53
CA SER A 414 -70.36 -86.90 -70.22
C SER A 414 -69.49 -87.51 -69.10
N GLN A 415 -68.71 -88.55 -69.41
CA GLN A 415 -67.81 -89.20 -68.45
C GLN A 415 -66.63 -88.31 -68.03
N ILE A 416 -66.19 -87.39 -68.90
CA ILE A 416 -65.08 -86.47 -68.61
C ILE A 416 -65.51 -85.38 -67.62
N GLU A 417 -66.78 -84.97 -67.64
CA GLU A 417 -67.30 -83.99 -66.67
C GLU A 417 -67.49 -84.58 -65.28
N THR A 418 -67.97 -85.83 -65.17
CA THR A 418 -68.11 -86.51 -63.86
C THR A 418 -66.75 -86.76 -63.18
N GLN A 419 -65.68 -87.00 -63.96
CA GLN A 419 -64.32 -87.13 -63.40
C GLN A 419 -63.76 -85.81 -62.81
N LYS A 420 -64.20 -84.64 -63.27
CA LYS A 420 -63.74 -83.36 -62.70
C LYS A 420 -64.32 -83.13 -61.31
N TYR A 421 -65.62 -83.37 -61.13
CA TYR A 421 -66.30 -83.21 -59.85
C TYR A 421 -65.68 -84.09 -58.73
N LEU A 422 -65.34 -85.34 -59.07
CA LEU A 422 -64.69 -86.28 -58.15
C LEU A 422 -63.30 -85.81 -57.65
N ASN A 423 -62.53 -85.09 -58.47
CA ASN A 423 -61.22 -84.58 -58.07
C ASN A 423 -61.32 -83.42 -57.06
N ASP A 424 -62.29 -82.53 -57.21
CA ASP A 424 -62.47 -81.41 -56.27
C ASP A 424 -62.95 -81.89 -54.89
N GLU A 425 -63.74 -82.96 -54.84
CA GLU A 425 -64.15 -83.57 -53.56
C GLU A 425 -63.02 -84.35 -52.88
N GLN A 426 -62.15 -85.06 -53.64
CA GLN A 426 -60.90 -85.63 -53.09
C GLN A 426 -59.95 -84.56 -52.53
N ASN A 427 -59.80 -83.42 -53.22
CA ASN A 427 -58.96 -82.31 -52.75
C ASN A 427 -59.45 -81.72 -51.41
N ARG A 428 -60.74 -81.84 -51.09
CA ARG A 428 -61.30 -81.44 -49.80
C ARG A 428 -60.94 -82.43 -48.69
N LEU A 429 -61.18 -83.72 -48.93
CA LEU A 429 -60.83 -84.81 -47.99
C LEU A 429 -59.32 -84.84 -47.66
N MET A 430 -58.46 -84.58 -48.65
CA MET A 430 -57.00 -84.52 -48.45
C MET A 430 -56.57 -83.49 -47.39
N LYS A 431 -57.30 -82.37 -47.23
CA LYS A 431 -56.97 -81.35 -46.21
C LYS A 431 -57.33 -81.78 -44.79
N GLU A 432 -58.43 -82.54 -44.62
CA GLU A 432 -58.79 -83.08 -43.30
C GLU A 432 -57.84 -84.19 -42.87
N VAL A 433 -57.40 -85.05 -43.80
CA VAL A 433 -56.34 -86.04 -43.56
C VAL A 433 -55.00 -85.37 -43.21
N GLN A 434 -54.62 -84.28 -43.90
CA GLN A 434 -53.39 -83.53 -43.59
C GLN A 434 -53.38 -82.94 -42.18
N ASN A 435 -54.52 -82.45 -41.68
CA ASN A 435 -54.62 -81.91 -40.33
C ASN A 435 -54.47 -83.01 -39.26
N GLN A 436 -55.14 -84.15 -39.42
CA GLN A 436 -55.00 -85.30 -38.51
C GLN A 436 -53.57 -85.87 -38.51
N HIS A 437 -52.93 -85.89 -39.69
CA HIS A 437 -51.53 -86.31 -39.81
C HIS A 437 -50.59 -85.37 -39.04
N ALA A 438 -50.84 -84.05 -39.03
CA ALA A 438 -50.00 -83.07 -38.34
C ALA A 438 -50.08 -83.14 -36.81
N GLU A 439 -51.15 -83.71 -36.24
CA GLU A 439 -51.26 -83.98 -34.81
C GLU A 439 -50.51 -85.26 -34.44
N LEU A 440 -50.71 -86.35 -35.19
CA LEU A 440 -49.97 -87.61 -35.03
C LEU A 440 -48.45 -87.43 -35.22
N THR A 441 -48.00 -86.55 -36.12
CA THR A 441 -46.57 -86.25 -36.28
C THR A 441 -45.96 -85.65 -35.01
N LYS A 442 -46.70 -84.86 -34.22
CA LYS A 442 -46.18 -84.29 -32.95
C LYS A 442 -46.05 -85.33 -31.85
N GLU A 443 -46.95 -86.32 -31.80
CA GLU A 443 -46.80 -87.45 -30.88
C GLU A 443 -45.65 -88.37 -31.31
N ALA A 444 -45.48 -88.58 -32.62
CA ALA A 444 -44.33 -89.27 -33.18
C ALA A 444 -43.01 -88.55 -32.87
N ASP A 445 -42.91 -87.23 -33.05
CA ASP A 445 -41.71 -86.43 -32.75
C ASP A 445 -41.27 -86.57 -31.27
N ASN A 446 -42.24 -86.58 -30.34
CA ASN A 446 -41.96 -86.75 -28.91
C ASN A 446 -41.43 -88.16 -28.59
N LEU A 447 -42.05 -89.21 -29.12
CA LEU A 447 -41.55 -90.59 -28.97
C LEU A 447 -40.20 -90.77 -29.67
N GLN A 448 -39.99 -90.11 -30.81
CA GLN A 448 -38.76 -90.15 -31.58
C GLN A 448 -37.61 -89.39 -30.89
N ALA A 449 -37.89 -88.41 -30.03
CA ALA A 449 -36.90 -87.80 -29.15
C ALA A 449 -36.43 -88.77 -28.03
N GLU A 450 -37.32 -89.58 -27.46
CA GLU A 450 -36.91 -90.64 -26.53
C GLU A 450 -36.15 -91.77 -27.22
N ILE A 451 -36.59 -92.19 -28.42
CA ILE A 451 -35.87 -93.15 -29.26
C ILE A 451 -34.46 -92.63 -29.58
N GLN A 452 -34.31 -91.37 -30.00
CA GLN A 452 -32.99 -90.77 -30.25
C GLN A 452 -32.07 -90.79 -29.02
N ARG A 453 -32.62 -90.67 -27.80
CA ARG A 453 -31.86 -90.75 -26.55
C ARG A 453 -31.35 -92.16 -26.28
N TYR A 454 -32.13 -93.20 -26.59
CA TYR A 454 -31.69 -94.60 -26.51
C TYR A 454 -30.77 -94.99 -27.67
N GLU A 455 -31.02 -94.50 -28.89
CA GLU A 455 -30.10 -94.62 -30.02
C GLU A 455 -28.73 -94.00 -29.74
N LEU A 456 -28.65 -92.88 -29.00
CA LEU A 456 -27.34 -92.29 -28.66
C LEU A 456 -26.49 -93.19 -27.74
N LEU A 457 -27.13 -94.08 -26.98
CA LEU A 457 -26.46 -95.16 -26.25
C LEU A 457 -26.17 -96.36 -27.16
N PHE A 458 -27.10 -96.73 -28.05
CA PHE A 458 -26.95 -97.84 -29.00
C PHE A 458 -25.83 -97.58 -30.01
N ARG A 459 -25.85 -96.42 -30.68
CA ARG A 459 -24.80 -95.92 -31.62
C ARG A 459 -23.41 -95.83 -30.99
N LYS A 460 -23.32 -95.79 -29.65
CA LYS A 460 -22.04 -95.88 -28.93
C LYS A 460 -21.49 -97.32 -28.91
N LYS A 461 -22.37 -98.32 -28.78
CA LYS A 461 -22.03 -99.75 -28.92
C LYS A 461 -21.90 -100.21 -30.37
N GLU A 462 -22.66 -99.63 -31.29
CA GLU A 462 -22.56 -99.94 -32.72
C GLU A 462 -21.24 -99.43 -33.34
N ARG A 463 -20.64 -98.36 -32.82
CA ARG A 463 -19.30 -97.93 -33.24
C ARG A 463 -18.23 -98.98 -32.92
N ASP A 464 -18.30 -99.59 -31.74
CA ASP A 464 -17.39 -100.67 -31.33
C ASP A 464 -17.54 -101.90 -32.24
N ALA A 465 -18.76 -102.18 -32.73
CA ALA A 465 -19.03 -103.24 -33.70
C ALA A 465 -18.64 -102.87 -35.15
N SER A 466 -18.88 -101.62 -35.58
CA SER A 466 -18.64 -101.13 -36.94
C SER A 466 -17.15 -101.14 -37.31
N VAL A 467 -16.25 -100.92 -36.33
CA VAL A 467 -14.79 -101.04 -36.51
C VAL A 467 -14.34 -102.48 -36.79
N LEU A 468 -15.12 -103.48 -36.37
CA LEU A 468 -14.91 -104.89 -36.74
C LEU A 468 -15.54 -105.22 -38.10
N ASN A 469 -16.76 -104.73 -38.37
CA ASN A 469 -17.46 -104.99 -39.65
C ASN A 469 -16.72 -104.41 -40.87
N ASN A 470 -16.16 -103.20 -40.73
CA ASN A 470 -15.39 -102.51 -41.77
C ASN A 470 -14.12 -103.25 -42.25
N LYS A 471 -13.72 -104.35 -41.59
CA LYS A 471 -12.62 -105.22 -42.02
C LYS A 471 -13.07 -106.39 -42.90
N LEU A 472 -14.37 -106.69 -42.97
CA LEU A 472 -14.93 -107.78 -43.78
C LEU A 472 -15.52 -107.28 -45.11
N GLU A 473 -16.21 -106.14 -45.11
CA GLU A 473 -16.92 -105.64 -46.32
C GLU A 473 -15.98 -105.21 -47.46
N LYS A 474 -14.71 -104.88 -47.17
CA LYS A 474 -13.71 -104.47 -48.18
C LYS A 474 -13.28 -105.58 -49.16
N VAL A 475 -13.81 -106.80 -49.03
CA VAL A 475 -13.50 -107.95 -49.88
C VAL A 475 -14.68 -108.34 -50.79
N ALA A 476 -15.90 -107.81 -50.55
CA ALA A 476 -17.13 -108.46 -51.01
C ALA A 476 -17.89 -107.81 -52.19
N ALA A 477 -17.49 -106.62 -52.68
CA ALA A 477 -18.26 -105.87 -53.69
C ALA A 477 -17.40 -105.16 -54.75
N LYS A 478 -16.74 -105.95 -55.61
CA LYS A 478 -16.28 -105.56 -56.95
C LYS A 478 -16.69 -106.67 -57.92
N MET A 479 -17.01 -106.31 -59.18
CA MET A 479 -17.85 -107.07 -60.12
C MET A 479 -19.33 -107.05 -59.68
N ASP A 480 -20.34 -106.84 -60.52
CA ASP A 480 -20.39 -106.92 -62.00
C ASP A 480 -20.83 -105.61 -62.71
N GLN A 481 -20.98 -105.66 -64.04
CA GLN A 481 -21.24 -104.54 -64.96
C GLN A 481 -22.69 -104.51 -65.47
N GLU A 482 -23.23 -103.29 -65.69
CA GLU A 482 -24.00 -102.83 -66.87
C GLU A 482 -24.92 -101.64 -66.48
N SER A 483 -24.41 -100.39 -66.64
CA SER A 483 -25.18 -99.19 -66.33
C SER A 483 -25.89 -98.60 -67.56
N SER A 484 -27.18 -98.34 -67.42
CA SER A 484 -28.05 -97.76 -68.46
C SER A 484 -27.94 -96.22 -68.50
N PRO A 485 -28.15 -95.55 -69.64
CA PRO A 485 -28.05 -94.08 -69.75
C PRO A 485 -28.89 -93.27 -68.74
N GLN A 486 -29.94 -93.87 -68.15
CA GLN A 486 -30.71 -93.22 -67.08
C GLN A 486 -29.93 -93.03 -65.78
N GLN A 487 -28.94 -93.89 -65.48
CA GLN A 487 -28.11 -93.76 -64.29
C GLN A 487 -27.10 -92.61 -64.39
N MET A 488 -26.49 -92.38 -65.56
CA MET A 488 -25.67 -91.16 -65.79
C MET A 488 -26.48 -89.87 -65.58
N ILE A 489 -27.76 -89.85 -65.96
CA ILE A 489 -28.63 -88.68 -65.76
C ILE A 489 -28.96 -88.50 -64.26
N ILE A 490 -29.14 -89.59 -63.52
CA ILE A 490 -29.32 -89.54 -62.05
C ILE A 490 -28.03 -89.05 -61.39
N GLU A 491 -26.86 -89.61 -61.72
CA GLU A 491 -25.56 -89.17 -61.18
C GLU A 491 -25.27 -87.68 -61.49
N GLU A 492 -25.60 -87.19 -62.69
CA GLU A 492 -25.44 -85.76 -63.00
C GLU A 492 -26.43 -84.87 -62.23
N LEU A 493 -27.66 -85.33 -61.99
CA LEU A 493 -28.65 -84.62 -61.18
C LEU A 493 -28.28 -84.63 -59.69
N GLU A 494 -27.85 -85.76 -59.14
CA GLU A 494 -27.36 -85.89 -57.77
C GLU A 494 -26.12 -85.01 -57.55
N LYS A 495 -25.18 -85.01 -58.50
CA LYS A 495 -24.02 -84.11 -58.45
C LYS A 495 -24.42 -82.63 -58.52
N ARG A 496 -25.39 -82.25 -59.37
CA ARG A 496 -25.94 -80.88 -59.39
C ARG A 496 -26.65 -80.52 -58.08
N ILE A 497 -27.27 -81.50 -57.41
CA ILE A 497 -27.88 -81.33 -56.09
C ILE A 497 -26.79 -81.17 -55.02
N GLU A 498 -25.70 -81.94 -55.05
CA GLU A 498 -24.55 -81.76 -54.14
C GLU A 498 -23.87 -80.40 -54.35
N GLU A 499 -23.58 -80.01 -55.59
CA GLU A 499 -23.01 -78.70 -55.94
C GLU A 499 -23.92 -77.56 -55.44
N SER A 500 -25.24 -77.70 -55.60
CA SER A 500 -26.24 -76.76 -55.06
C SER A 500 -26.26 -76.73 -53.54
N GLN A 501 -26.25 -77.89 -52.87
CA GLN A 501 -26.18 -77.97 -51.40
C GLN A 501 -24.88 -77.40 -50.84
N GLU A 502 -23.74 -77.59 -51.52
CA GLU A 502 -22.46 -77.03 -51.13
C GLU A 502 -22.46 -75.50 -51.32
N HIS A 503 -23.08 -75.00 -52.40
CA HIS A 503 -23.30 -73.58 -52.64
C HIS A 503 -24.22 -72.95 -51.56
N ILE A 504 -25.27 -73.65 -51.15
CA ILE A 504 -26.15 -73.25 -50.03
C ILE A 504 -25.38 -73.22 -48.70
N LYS A 505 -24.56 -74.24 -48.41
CA LYS A 505 -23.70 -74.27 -47.20
C LYS A 505 -22.70 -73.11 -47.20
N LYS A 506 -22.10 -72.78 -48.36
CA LYS A 506 -21.21 -71.61 -48.53
C LYS A 506 -21.94 -70.29 -48.30
N LEU A 507 -23.17 -70.12 -48.81
CA LEU A 507 -24.03 -68.96 -48.55
C LEU A 507 -24.46 -68.85 -47.09
N GLN A 508 -24.81 -69.95 -46.42
CA GLN A 508 -25.13 -69.96 -44.99
C GLN A 508 -23.91 -69.58 -44.13
N ALA A 509 -22.73 -70.11 -44.45
CA ALA A 509 -21.49 -69.73 -43.77
C ALA A 509 -21.12 -68.25 -43.97
N PHE A 510 -21.33 -67.71 -45.18
CA PHE A 510 -21.16 -66.29 -45.48
C PHE A 510 -22.17 -65.43 -44.70
N TRP A 511 -23.45 -65.80 -44.70
CA TRP A 511 -24.50 -65.08 -43.98
C TRP A 511 -24.28 -65.08 -42.46
N LEU A 512 -23.89 -66.22 -41.86
CA LEU A 512 -23.53 -66.30 -40.44
C LEU A 512 -22.29 -65.46 -40.11
N ARG A 513 -21.30 -65.40 -41.00
CA ARG A 513 -20.12 -64.53 -40.85
C ARG A 513 -20.52 -63.05 -40.86
N GLU A 514 -21.40 -62.66 -41.77
CA GLU A 514 -21.82 -61.26 -41.88
C GLU A 514 -22.82 -60.86 -40.80
N GLN A 515 -23.68 -61.77 -40.33
CA GLN A 515 -24.48 -61.59 -39.12
C GLN A 515 -23.59 -61.38 -37.89
N LYS A 516 -22.48 -62.14 -37.76
CA LYS A 516 -21.49 -61.95 -36.70
C LYS A 516 -20.77 -60.60 -36.83
N ASN A 517 -20.39 -60.18 -38.03
CA ASN A 517 -19.77 -58.88 -38.28
C ASN A 517 -20.73 -57.74 -37.92
N LEU A 518 -22.00 -57.82 -38.31
CA LEU A 518 -23.06 -56.87 -37.96
C LEU A 518 -23.28 -56.78 -36.45
N LEU A 519 -23.23 -57.92 -35.73
CA LEU A 519 -23.26 -57.98 -34.26
C LEU A 519 -22.03 -57.31 -33.62
N GLY A 520 -20.84 -57.50 -34.19
CA GLY A 520 -19.61 -56.81 -33.79
C GLY A 520 -19.74 -55.30 -33.89
N VAL A 521 -20.05 -54.80 -35.09
CA VAL A 521 -20.24 -53.36 -35.36
C VAL A 521 -21.38 -52.76 -34.52
N SER A 522 -22.45 -53.52 -34.24
CA SER A 522 -23.52 -53.10 -33.33
C SER A 522 -23.04 -52.95 -31.89
N ASN A 523 -22.22 -53.89 -31.39
CA ASN A 523 -21.63 -53.80 -30.05
C ASN A 523 -20.61 -52.66 -29.95
N GLU A 524 -19.75 -52.47 -30.96
CA GLU A 524 -18.82 -51.34 -31.05
C GLU A 524 -19.56 -50.00 -31.04
N ARG A 525 -20.63 -49.87 -31.83
CA ARG A 525 -21.52 -48.69 -31.82
C ARG A 525 -22.14 -48.45 -30.44
N GLN A 526 -22.58 -49.49 -29.74
CA GLN A 526 -23.07 -49.35 -28.37
C GLN A 526 -21.97 -48.88 -27.41
N GLU A 527 -20.74 -49.38 -27.55
CA GLU A 527 -19.62 -48.97 -26.69
C GLU A 527 -19.17 -47.53 -26.98
N GLN A 528 -19.14 -47.13 -28.25
CA GLN A 528 -18.92 -45.74 -28.67
C GLN A 528 -20.01 -44.82 -28.06
N LEU A 529 -21.28 -45.22 -28.09
CA LEU A 529 -22.36 -44.47 -27.43
C LEU A 529 -22.18 -44.37 -25.90
N ARG A 530 -21.71 -45.42 -25.23
CA ARG A 530 -21.34 -45.38 -23.80
C ARG A 530 -20.18 -44.40 -23.55
N LYS A 531 -19.14 -44.45 -24.37
CA LYS A 531 -17.96 -43.55 -24.31
C LYS A 531 -18.36 -42.09 -24.54
N ILE A 532 -19.18 -41.79 -25.55
CA ILE A 532 -19.74 -40.45 -25.82
C ILE A 532 -20.57 -39.95 -24.63
N ASN A 533 -21.42 -40.80 -24.04
CA ASN A 533 -22.22 -40.42 -22.88
C ASN A 533 -21.39 -40.21 -21.61
N LEU A 534 -20.28 -40.92 -21.44
CA LEU A 534 -19.31 -40.68 -20.37
C LEU A 534 -18.57 -39.34 -20.58
N MET A 535 -18.07 -39.08 -21.80
CA MET A 535 -17.42 -37.81 -22.16
C MET A 535 -18.37 -36.62 -21.96
N LYS A 536 -19.64 -36.72 -22.37
CA LYS A 536 -20.65 -35.69 -22.11
C LYS A 536 -20.82 -35.40 -20.61
N LYS A 537 -20.84 -36.42 -19.75
CA LYS A 537 -20.89 -36.24 -18.28
C LYS A 537 -19.62 -35.58 -17.74
N GLN A 538 -18.45 -35.99 -18.21
CA GLN A 538 -17.17 -35.38 -17.83
C GLN A 538 -17.09 -33.91 -18.24
N LEU A 539 -17.52 -33.57 -19.46
CA LEU A 539 -17.56 -32.21 -19.99
C LEU A 539 -18.49 -31.33 -19.16
N LEU A 540 -19.70 -31.80 -18.82
CA LEU A 540 -20.65 -31.08 -17.96
C LEU A 540 -20.11 -30.85 -16.53
N ILE A 541 -19.35 -31.80 -15.98
CA ILE A 541 -18.64 -31.64 -14.70
C ILE A 541 -17.51 -30.60 -14.82
N LEU A 542 -16.80 -30.55 -15.94
CA LEU A 542 -15.76 -29.55 -16.21
C LEU A 542 -16.35 -28.15 -16.41
N GLU A 543 -17.50 -28.02 -17.09
CA GLU A 543 -18.26 -26.77 -17.20
C GLU A 543 -18.69 -26.25 -15.83
N GLN A 544 -19.26 -27.11 -14.98
CA GLN A 544 -19.64 -26.73 -13.60
C GLN A 544 -18.43 -26.32 -12.76
N LYS A 545 -17.29 -27.02 -12.88
CA LYS A 545 -16.04 -26.62 -12.23
C LYS A 545 -15.53 -25.27 -12.74
N ASN A 546 -15.58 -25.03 -14.05
CA ASN A 546 -15.16 -23.78 -14.69
C ASN A 546 -16.04 -22.62 -14.22
N ILE A 547 -17.37 -22.79 -14.21
CA ILE A 547 -18.31 -21.79 -13.67
C ILE A 547 -17.97 -21.47 -12.20
N LYS A 548 -17.74 -22.49 -11.36
CA LYS A 548 -17.33 -22.26 -9.96
C LYS A 548 -16.01 -21.47 -9.87
N ILE A 549 -14.97 -21.89 -10.61
CA ILE A 549 -13.66 -21.22 -10.62
C ILE A 549 -13.79 -19.75 -11.06
N ASN A 550 -14.64 -19.45 -12.05
CA ASN A 550 -14.89 -18.07 -12.49
C ASN A 550 -15.62 -17.24 -11.42
N LEU A 551 -16.58 -17.82 -10.69
CA LEU A 551 -17.22 -17.17 -9.55
C LEU A 551 -16.23 -16.91 -8.39
N ASP A 552 -15.36 -17.87 -8.09
CA ASP A 552 -14.30 -17.73 -7.09
C ASP A 552 -13.30 -16.63 -7.52
N ILE A 553 -12.90 -16.59 -8.81
CA ILE A 553 -12.05 -15.52 -9.39
C ILE A 553 -12.73 -14.14 -9.31
N GLU A 554 -14.03 -14.04 -9.58
CA GLU A 554 -14.77 -12.78 -9.38
C GLU A 554 -14.81 -12.35 -7.92
N ALA A 555 -14.99 -13.29 -6.99
CA ALA A 555 -14.96 -13.01 -5.55
C ALA A 555 -13.58 -12.49 -5.12
N TYR A 556 -12.50 -13.13 -5.59
CA TYR A 556 -11.13 -12.65 -5.35
C TYR A 556 -10.87 -11.28 -5.96
N LYS A 557 -11.29 -11.00 -7.21
CA LYS A 557 -11.19 -9.64 -7.80
C LYS A 557 -11.94 -8.59 -6.98
N LYS A 558 -13.18 -8.89 -6.55
CA LYS A 558 -13.99 -8.01 -5.68
C LYS A 558 -13.36 -7.81 -4.29
N GLN A 559 -12.58 -8.78 -3.80
CA GLN A 559 -11.80 -8.66 -2.57
C GLN A 559 -10.50 -7.86 -2.79
N GLU A 560 -9.81 -8.06 -3.91
CA GLU A 560 -8.63 -7.30 -4.30
C GLU A 560 -8.97 -5.81 -4.45
N GLU A 561 -10.07 -5.45 -5.13
CA GLU A 561 -10.52 -4.06 -5.20
C GLU A 561 -10.77 -3.44 -3.82
N LYS A 562 -11.35 -4.21 -2.87
CA LYS A 562 -11.55 -3.74 -1.48
C LYS A 562 -10.22 -3.52 -0.77
N VAL A 563 -9.24 -4.41 -0.97
CA VAL A 563 -7.89 -4.26 -0.43
C VAL A 563 -7.18 -3.06 -1.06
N GLN A 564 -7.25 -2.87 -2.38
CA GLN A 564 -6.71 -1.68 -3.06
C GLN A 564 -7.36 -0.39 -2.57
N ARG A 565 -8.69 -0.34 -2.39
CA ARG A 565 -9.40 0.81 -1.82
C ARG A 565 -8.90 1.10 -0.39
N ASN A 566 -8.79 0.07 0.45
CA ASN A 566 -8.26 0.20 1.81
C ASN A 566 -6.80 0.70 1.84
N ILE A 567 -5.94 0.20 0.94
CA ILE A 567 -4.55 0.65 0.79
C ILE A 567 -4.51 2.13 0.40
N ARG A 568 -5.32 2.58 -0.57
CA ARG A 568 -5.42 3.99 -0.96
C ARG A 568 -5.92 4.85 0.23
N THR A 569 -6.90 4.38 0.99
CA THR A 569 -7.38 5.08 2.21
C THR A 569 -6.30 5.17 3.30
N LEU A 570 -5.53 4.10 3.53
CA LEU A 570 -4.42 4.09 4.49
C LEU A 570 -3.25 4.96 4.03
N HIS A 571 -2.94 4.98 2.74
CA HIS A 571 -1.93 5.85 2.14
C HIS A 571 -2.31 7.33 2.30
N ASN A 572 -3.56 7.70 2.00
CA ASN A 572 -4.07 9.06 2.21
C ASN A 572 -4.03 9.46 3.70
N LYS A 573 -4.39 8.55 4.62
CA LYS A 573 -4.22 8.77 6.08
C LYS A 573 -2.75 8.97 6.46
N SER A 574 -1.83 8.22 5.84
CA SER A 574 -0.38 8.36 6.06
C SER A 574 0.12 9.74 5.58
N ILE A 575 -0.29 10.19 4.40
CA ILE A 575 0.03 11.54 3.88
C ILE A 575 -0.46 12.62 4.85
N ILE A 576 -1.72 12.54 5.30
CA ILE A 576 -2.30 13.51 6.26
C ILE A 576 -1.55 13.47 7.60
N LEU A 577 -1.15 12.29 8.09
CA LEU A 577 -0.33 12.16 9.31
C LEU A 577 1.06 12.77 9.11
N CYS A 578 1.71 12.56 7.97
CA CYS A 578 2.99 13.18 7.63
C CYS A 578 2.88 14.71 7.54
N GLU A 579 1.81 15.24 6.96
CA GLU A 579 1.55 16.68 6.89
C GLU A 579 1.31 17.29 8.29
N VAL A 580 0.52 16.62 9.14
CA VAL A 580 0.29 17.03 10.53
C VAL A 580 1.58 16.92 11.37
N LEU A 581 2.41 15.90 11.15
CA LEU A 581 3.72 15.77 11.78
C LEU A 581 4.70 16.84 11.31
N TYR A 582 4.69 17.21 10.01
CA TYR A 582 5.48 18.31 9.47
C TYR A 582 5.05 19.65 10.09
N LYS A 583 3.75 19.94 10.13
CA LYS A 583 3.18 21.14 10.76
C LYS A 583 3.53 21.21 12.26
N LYS A 584 3.40 20.10 12.99
CA LYS A 584 3.82 20.01 14.41
C LYS A 584 5.33 20.18 14.58
N ARG A 585 6.15 19.65 13.68
CA ARG A 585 7.62 19.83 13.70
C ARG A 585 8.01 21.28 13.43
N HIS A 586 7.38 21.94 12.45
CA HIS A 586 7.57 23.37 12.19
C HIS A 586 7.23 24.19 13.43
N HIS A 587 6.04 23.99 13.98
CA HIS A 587 5.58 24.73 15.15
C HIS A 587 6.43 24.44 16.40
N LYS A 588 7.01 23.24 16.54
CA LYS A 588 8.02 22.96 17.58
C LYS A 588 9.31 23.76 17.35
N VAL A 589 9.85 23.80 16.13
CA VAL A 589 11.06 24.58 15.80
C VAL A 589 10.82 26.09 16.00
N GLU A 590 9.62 26.56 15.70
CA GLU A 590 9.16 27.93 15.94
C GLU A 590 9.07 28.25 17.44
N LEU A 591 8.49 27.35 18.25
CA LEU A 591 8.47 27.46 19.71
C LEU A 591 9.89 27.37 20.33
N ASP A 592 10.73 26.44 19.86
CA ASP A 592 12.13 26.31 20.29
C ASP A 592 12.90 27.60 19.99
N ARG A 593 12.72 28.19 18.80
CA ARG A 593 13.32 29.48 18.40
C ARG A 593 12.80 30.64 19.25
N ASN A 594 11.50 30.72 19.49
CA ASN A 594 10.90 31.76 20.32
C ASN A 594 11.36 31.64 21.79
N ASN A 595 11.58 30.42 22.28
CA ASN A 595 12.13 30.18 23.61
C ASN A 595 13.61 30.63 23.70
N ILE A 596 14.42 30.38 22.67
CA ILE A 596 15.80 30.91 22.58
C ILE A 596 15.80 32.45 22.53
N LEU A 597 14.91 33.08 21.76
CA LEU A 597 14.78 34.54 21.71
C LEU A 597 14.35 35.12 23.06
N LEU A 598 13.40 34.47 23.74
CA LEU A 598 12.92 34.87 25.06
C LEU A 598 14.00 34.69 26.14
N GLN A 599 14.75 33.59 26.10
CA GLN A 599 15.90 33.37 26.97
C GLN A 599 16.95 34.46 26.75
N ASN A 600 17.39 34.71 25.50
CA ASN A 600 18.36 35.76 25.19
C ASN A 600 17.88 37.13 25.70
N HIS A 601 16.60 37.46 25.59
CA HIS A 601 16.02 38.69 26.13
C HIS A 601 16.01 38.73 27.67
N PHE A 602 15.80 37.59 28.35
CA PHE A 602 15.98 37.52 29.80
C PHE A 602 17.45 37.60 30.22
N ASP A 603 18.37 36.99 29.47
CA ASP A 603 19.82 37.06 29.72
C ASP A 603 20.36 38.49 29.49
N THR A 604 19.81 39.24 28.52
CA THR A 604 20.07 40.68 28.37
C THR A 604 19.51 41.47 29.56
N LYS A 605 18.23 41.27 29.93
CA LYS A 605 17.64 41.98 31.07
C LYS A 605 18.30 41.68 32.41
N LEU A 606 18.86 40.47 32.57
CA LEU A 606 19.68 40.12 33.72
C LEU A 606 20.97 40.93 33.73
N LYS A 607 21.69 41.01 32.60
CA LYS A 607 22.90 41.85 32.46
C LYS A 607 22.63 43.33 32.65
N ASP A 608 21.52 43.85 32.12
CA ASP A 608 21.11 45.24 32.31
C ASP A 608 20.89 45.53 33.81
N ALA A 609 20.29 44.59 34.54
CA ALA A 609 20.10 44.67 35.98
C ALA A 609 21.40 44.47 36.79
N GLU A 610 22.30 43.57 36.35
CA GLU A 610 23.64 43.38 36.94
C GLU A 610 24.50 44.63 36.78
N LEU A 611 24.44 45.29 35.61
CA LEU A 611 25.11 46.57 35.37
C LEU A 611 24.52 47.70 36.23
N ALA A 612 23.19 47.77 36.37
CA ALA A 612 22.55 48.73 37.27
C ALA A 612 22.89 48.47 38.75
N MET A 613 23.05 47.20 39.16
CA MET A 613 23.53 46.86 40.51
C MET A 613 25.00 47.27 40.69
N LEU A 614 25.86 47.07 39.70
CA LEU A 614 27.27 47.50 39.75
C LEU A 614 27.40 49.03 39.79
N GLN A 615 26.51 49.77 39.10
CA GLN A 615 26.42 51.23 39.21
C GLN A 615 26.04 51.63 40.65
N ILE A 616 24.96 51.08 41.20
CA ILE A 616 24.53 51.37 42.58
C ILE A 616 25.62 50.99 43.61
N VAL A 617 26.42 49.95 43.37
CA VAL A 617 27.56 49.61 44.22
C VAL A 617 28.68 50.66 44.11
N ALA A 618 29.01 51.13 42.91
CA ALA A 618 29.98 52.20 42.72
C ALA A 618 29.50 53.54 43.35
N ASP A 619 28.21 53.88 43.21
CA ASP A 619 27.59 55.03 43.86
C ASP A 619 27.70 54.93 45.39
N ILE A 620 27.54 53.71 45.95
CA ILE A 620 27.72 53.44 47.39
C ILE A 620 29.20 53.56 47.80
N GLU A 621 30.13 53.07 47.00
CA GLU A 621 31.57 53.20 47.25
C GLU A 621 32.01 54.68 47.24
N GLU A 622 31.55 55.48 46.27
CA GLU A 622 31.78 56.94 46.23
C GLU A 622 31.18 57.63 47.47
N ILE A 623 29.95 57.31 47.87
CA ILE A 623 29.32 57.83 49.09
C ILE A 623 30.07 57.40 50.37
N GLU A 624 30.66 56.20 50.41
CA GLU A 624 31.48 55.76 51.54
C GLU A 624 32.85 56.46 51.58
N GLU A 625 33.48 56.74 50.43
CA GLU A 625 34.70 57.56 50.35
C GLU A 625 34.43 59.01 50.77
N ASP A 626 33.35 59.64 50.28
CA ASP A 626 32.91 60.99 50.66
C ASP A 626 32.63 61.08 52.16
N LYS A 627 31.88 60.13 52.71
CA LYS A 627 31.62 59.98 54.15
C LYS A 627 32.92 59.86 54.95
N VAL A 628 33.92 59.14 54.45
CA VAL A 628 35.25 59.03 55.08
C VAL A 628 36.05 60.33 54.92
N SER A 629 35.90 61.07 53.82
CA SER A 629 36.52 62.39 53.62
C SER A 629 35.95 63.43 54.58
N ILE A 630 34.62 63.61 54.58
CA ILE A 630 33.88 64.51 55.49
C ILE A 630 34.15 64.14 56.96
N SER A 631 34.32 62.85 57.28
CA SER A 631 34.72 62.43 58.63
C SER A 631 36.13 62.87 59.03
N LYS A 632 37.09 62.94 58.09
CA LYS A 632 38.43 63.50 58.34
C LYS A 632 38.36 65.00 58.52
N GLU A 633 37.68 65.71 57.63
CA GLU A 633 37.45 67.16 57.72
C GLU A 633 36.79 67.53 59.06
N LEU A 634 35.77 66.77 59.48
CA LEU A 634 35.12 66.95 60.78
C LEU A 634 36.08 66.70 61.95
N ILE A 635 37.01 65.74 61.86
CA ILE A 635 38.05 65.53 62.88
C ILE A 635 39.03 66.71 62.92
N GLU A 636 39.37 67.30 61.77
CA GLU A 636 40.27 68.45 61.67
C GLU A 636 39.60 69.73 62.21
N VAL A 637 38.36 70.02 61.83
CA VAL A 637 37.56 71.12 62.41
C VAL A 637 37.35 70.94 63.91
N ASN A 638 37.17 69.71 64.42
CA ASN A 638 37.12 69.46 65.86
C ASN A 638 38.47 69.67 66.56
N ARG A 639 39.61 69.40 65.89
CA ARG A 639 40.94 69.75 66.42
C ARG A 639 41.13 71.26 66.49
N GLU A 640 40.76 71.99 65.44
CA GLU A 640 40.78 73.45 65.44
C GLU A 640 39.88 74.04 66.54
N ALA A 641 38.66 73.50 66.72
CA ALA A 641 37.75 73.91 67.79
C ALA A 641 38.35 73.66 69.19
N LEU A 642 39.01 72.52 69.41
CA LEU A 642 39.72 72.22 70.66
C LEU A 642 40.95 73.10 70.87
N GLU A 643 41.65 73.53 69.80
CA GLU A 643 42.69 74.55 69.91
C GLU A 643 42.10 75.92 70.26
N TRP A 644 40.97 76.30 69.66
CA TRP A 644 40.29 77.56 69.97
C TRP A 644 39.75 77.58 71.40
N ASP A 645 39.21 76.48 71.92
CA ASP A 645 38.77 76.40 73.31
C ASP A 645 39.96 76.40 74.28
N LYS A 646 41.10 75.79 73.94
CA LYS A 646 42.37 75.96 74.69
C LYS A 646 42.87 77.42 74.67
N LYS A 647 42.85 78.09 73.51
CA LYS A 647 43.21 79.52 73.38
C LYS A 647 42.25 80.39 74.20
N LEU A 648 40.96 80.05 74.24
CA LEU A 648 39.94 80.70 75.06
C LEU A 648 40.12 80.43 76.56
N GLN A 649 40.51 79.21 76.95
CA GLN A 649 40.83 78.86 78.33
C GLN A 649 42.06 79.63 78.82
N LEU A 650 43.16 79.63 78.07
CA LEU A 650 44.36 80.41 78.39
C LEU A 650 44.05 81.92 78.47
N ALA A 651 43.17 82.44 77.59
CA ALA A 651 42.71 83.82 77.67
C ALA A 651 41.83 84.09 78.91
N ARG A 652 40.98 83.14 79.32
CA ARG A 652 40.20 83.21 80.57
C ARG A 652 41.10 83.15 81.80
N GLU A 653 42.12 82.28 81.79
CA GLU A 653 43.11 82.16 82.86
C GLU A 653 43.96 83.43 82.98
N ALA A 654 44.41 84.02 81.87
CA ALA A 654 45.10 85.31 81.86
C ALA A 654 44.19 86.49 82.29
N VAL A 655 42.90 86.46 81.95
CA VAL A 655 41.92 87.44 82.46
C VAL A 655 41.63 87.23 83.95
N ASN A 656 41.70 85.98 84.44
CA ASN A 656 41.52 85.68 85.85
C ASN A 656 42.76 86.06 86.68
N SER A 657 43.99 85.82 86.21
CA SER A 657 45.19 86.32 86.90
C SER A 657 45.27 87.85 86.90
N LEU A 658 44.92 88.51 85.79
CA LEU A 658 44.72 89.98 85.76
C LEU A 658 43.62 90.46 86.71
N ARG A 659 42.62 89.62 87.02
CA ARG A 659 41.59 89.92 88.02
C ARG A 659 42.05 89.62 89.45
N GLU A 660 42.96 88.68 89.66
CA GLU A 660 43.59 88.43 90.96
C GLU A 660 44.55 89.58 91.31
N GLU A 661 45.37 90.04 90.36
CA GLU A 661 46.18 91.27 90.48
C GLU A 661 45.32 92.53 90.75
N GLN A 662 44.06 92.55 90.29
CA GLN A 662 43.14 93.68 90.48
C GLN A 662 42.22 93.58 91.71
N ASN A 663 42.19 92.45 92.44
CA ASN A 663 41.26 92.24 93.55
C ASN A 663 41.92 92.23 94.94
N LYS A 664 41.99 93.42 95.53
CA LYS A 664 41.99 93.66 96.99
C LYS A 664 43.10 92.98 97.81
N GLU A 665 44.37 93.26 97.49
CA GLU A 665 45.36 93.81 98.44
C GLU A 665 46.66 94.18 97.70
N GLY A 666 46.59 95.26 96.89
CA GLY A 666 47.69 95.69 96.01
C GLY A 666 47.89 97.22 95.99
N GLU A 667 49.14 97.64 95.75
CA GLU A 667 49.66 98.98 96.04
C GLU A 667 48.93 100.15 95.33
N VAL A 668 48.32 99.87 94.18
CA VAL A 668 47.57 100.84 93.36
C VAL A 668 46.40 101.49 94.13
N GLY A 669 45.85 100.80 95.14
CA GLY A 669 44.82 101.37 96.03
C GLY A 669 45.35 102.48 96.94
N ASN A 670 46.51 102.26 97.55
CA ASN A 670 47.11 103.19 98.52
C ASN A 670 47.58 104.49 97.85
N MET A 671 48.17 104.38 96.65
CA MET A 671 48.58 105.55 95.86
C MET A 671 47.42 106.52 95.58
N ARG A 672 46.21 106.01 95.33
CA ARG A 672 45.03 106.85 95.01
C ARG A 672 44.47 107.58 96.23
N GLN A 673 44.62 107.03 97.43
CA GLN A 673 44.14 107.70 98.66
C GLN A 673 45.06 108.83 99.11
N GLU A 674 46.37 108.73 98.86
CA GLU A 674 47.32 109.79 99.23
C GLU A 674 47.28 110.99 98.28
N ILE A 675 47.09 110.75 96.96
CA ILE A 675 46.88 111.81 95.97
C ILE A 675 45.72 112.74 96.39
N HIS A 676 44.60 112.17 96.86
CA HIS A 676 43.43 112.95 97.22
C HIS A 676 43.63 113.84 98.47
N LYS A 677 44.52 113.46 99.40
CA LYS A 677 44.89 114.33 100.54
C LYS A 677 45.67 115.57 100.08
N MET A 678 46.59 115.40 99.12
CA MET A 678 47.39 116.51 98.59
C MET A 678 46.54 117.52 97.80
N GLU A 679 45.54 117.05 97.06
CA GLU A 679 44.60 117.90 96.31
C GLU A 679 43.82 118.87 97.23
N VAL A 680 43.37 118.41 98.40
CA VAL A 680 42.61 119.25 99.36
C VAL A 680 43.48 120.37 99.93
N ILE A 681 44.74 120.08 100.31
CA ILE A 681 45.67 121.09 100.85
C ILE A 681 45.94 122.20 99.82
N LEU A 682 46.09 121.83 98.54
CA LEU A 682 46.38 122.76 97.45
C LEU A 682 45.22 123.73 97.16
N SER A 683 43.99 123.38 97.53
CA SER A 683 42.82 124.26 97.42
C SER A 683 42.81 125.43 98.42
N GLY A 684 43.42 125.25 99.60
CA GLY A 684 43.42 126.24 100.68
C GLY A 684 44.30 127.46 100.38
N MET A 685 45.52 127.24 99.89
CA MET A 685 46.48 128.33 99.65
C MET A 685 46.04 129.29 98.53
N LYS A 686 45.32 128.81 97.51
CA LYS A 686 44.92 129.63 96.36
C LYS A 686 44.03 130.83 96.73
N ARG A 687 43.18 130.70 97.77
CA ARG A 687 42.31 131.81 98.23
C ARG A 687 43.02 132.89 99.04
N ALA A 688 44.25 132.65 99.52
CA ALA A 688 45.05 133.67 100.19
C ALA A 688 45.82 134.56 99.18
N GLN A 689 46.12 134.03 97.98
CA GLN A 689 47.01 134.65 97.00
C GLN A 689 46.30 135.73 96.15
N GLU A 690 45.03 135.52 95.78
CA GLU A 690 44.26 136.40 94.89
C GLU A 690 43.98 137.81 95.45
N LYS A 691 44.14 138.02 96.76
CA LYS A 691 43.85 139.30 97.43
C LYS A 691 45.06 140.22 97.58
N LEU A 692 46.29 139.73 97.37
CA LEU A 692 47.52 140.55 97.49
C LEU A 692 48.08 140.99 96.12
N MET A 693 47.75 140.28 95.04
CA MET A 693 48.26 140.59 93.69
C MET A 693 47.76 141.95 93.17
N LYS A 694 46.46 142.24 93.30
CA LYS A 694 45.77 143.35 92.61
C LYS A 694 46.34 144.76 92.85
N ASP A 695 46.89 145.04 94.04
CA ASP A 695 47.25 146.41 94.43
C ASP A 695 48.75 146.74 94.23
N LEU A 696 49.59 145.75 93.89
CA LEU A 696 51.03 145.94 93.63
C LEU A 696 51.47 145.59 92.21
N GLU A 697 50.67 144.83 91.45
CA GLU A 697 50.95 144.49 90.05
C GLU A 697 51.09 145.74 89.15
N HIS A 698 50.32 146.80 89.41
CA HIS A 698 50.11 147.88 88.42
C HIS A 698 51.28 148.86 88.19
N CYS A 699 52.36 148.81 88.99
CA CYS A 699 53.50 149.73 88.84
C CYS A 699 54.87 149.07 88.69
N ILE A 700 55.06 147.83 89.17
CA ILE A 700 56.31 147.07 88.93
C ILE A 700 56.25 146.31 87.60
N ALA A 701 55.05 145.97 87.10
CA ALA A 701 54.82 145.48 85.74
C ALA A 701 55.01 146.55 84.64
N ARG A 702 55.77 147.63 84.93
CA ARG A 702 56.35 148.56 83.94
C ARG A 702 57.88 148.70 84.08
N ARG A 703 58.52 147.77 84.81
CA ARG A 703 59.98 147.57 84.85
C ARG A 703 60.39 146.07 84.94
N ASP A 704 59.58 145.08 84.60
CA ASP A 704 58.99 144.73 83.27
C ASP A 704 60.00 144.29 82.20
N ALA A 705 59.55 143.32 81.38
CA ALA A 705 59.97 142.83 80.06
C ALA A 705 61.47 142.64 79.73
N ILE A 706 62.34 143.59 80.07
CA ILE A 706 63.73 143.65 79.61
C ILE A 706 64.54 142.47 80.16
N TYR A 707 64.37 142.12 81.44
CA TYR A 707 65.10 141.01 82.08
C TYR A 707 64.59 139.63 81.61
N MET A 708 63.27 139.44 81.57
CA MET A 708 62.63 138.16 81.23
C MET A 708 62.83 137.75 79.76
N SER A 709 63.15 138.70 78.87
CA SER A 709 63.44 138.43 77.45
C SER A 709 64.74 137.64 77.22
N SER A 710 65.69 137.71 78.16
CA SER A 710 66.96 136.96 78.10
C SER A 710 66.79 135.47 78.40
N GLU A 711 65.95 135.13 79.38
CA GLU A 711 65.84 133.78 79.95
C GLU A 711 65.09 132.81 79.04
N ALA A 712 64.13 133.32 78.26
CA ALA A 712 63.24 132.57 77.38
C ALA A 712 63.91 131.83 76.19
N LYS A 713 65.24 131.88 76.06
CA LYS A 713 66.00 131.26 74.94
C LYS A 713 66.51 129.83 75.21
N THR A 714 66.25 129.25 76.39
CA THR A 714 66.99 128.06 76.87
C THR A 714 66.28 126.70 76.73
N LYS A 715 65.01 126.62 76.31
CA LYS A 715 64.26 125.33 76.23
C LYS A 715 63.37 125.18 74.99
N LYS A 716 63.81 124.39 74.00
CA LYS A 716 62.96 123.76 72.96
C LYS A 716 63.60 122.48 72.37
N THR A 717 62.97 121.32 72.58
CA THR A 717 63.12 120.10 71.76
C THR A 717 62.03 119.05 72.13
N ASN A 718 61.45 118.37 71.12
CA ASN A 718 60.54 117.18 71.16
C ASN A 718 59.06 117.35 70.73
N GLU A 719 58.77 117.98 69.58
CA GLU A 719 57.42 117.92 68.96
C GLU A 719 57.35 117.05 67.68
N ASP A 720 58.46 116.84 66.94
CA ASP A 720 58.40 116.25 65.59
C ASP A 720 58.20 114.73 65.51
N LYS A 721 58.40 113.97 66.60
CA LYS A 721 58.35 112.49 66.57
C LYS A 721 56.94 111.88 66.52
N THR A 722 55.91 112.62 66.94
CA THR A 722 54.53 112.13 66.99
C THR A 722 53.82 112.23 65.63
N ARG A 723 54.07 113.29 64.86
CA ARG A 723 53.38 113.53 63.57
C ARG A 723 53.64 112.44 62.52
N VAL A 724 54.88 111.93 62.45
CA VAL A 724 55.29 110.90 61.48
C VAL A 724 54.69 109.52 61.78
N THR A 725 54.46 109.20 63.06
CA THR A 725 53.95 107.89 63.48
C THR A 725 52.44 107.75 63.27
N PHE A 726 51.67 108.83 63.31
CA PHE A 726 50.24 108.81 62.94
C PHE A 726 50.02 108.68 61.42
N LEU A 727 50.82 109.35 60.58
CA LEU A 727 50.69 109.24 59.12
C LEU A 727 50.91 107.80 58.62
N ARG A 728 51.95 107.11 59.12
CA ARG A 728 52.18 105.68 58.79
C ARG A 728 51.05 104.75 59.25
N LYS A 729 50.33 105.09 60.33
CA LYS A 729 49.14 104.33 60.75
C LYS A 729 47.95 104.57 59.81
N LEU A 730 47.77 105.79 59.32
CA LEU A 730 46.73 106.11 58.33
C LEU A 730 46.92 105.37 57.01
N ASP A 731 48.14 105.35 56.44
CA ASP A 731 48.41 104.62 55.20
C ASP A 731 48.24 103.09 55.37
N ASN A 732 48.69 102.52 56.51
CA ASN A 732 48.45 101.11 56.80
C ASN A 732 46.96 100.76 56.94
N MET A 733 46.14 101.64 57.52
CA MET A 733 44.69 101.44 57.55
C MET A 733 44.08 101.57 56.15
N ARG A 734 44.54 102.52 55.34
CA ARG A 734 44.07 102.71 53.95
C ARG A 734 44.37 101.51 53.05
N ASN A 735 45.54 100.90 53.22
CA ASN A 735 45.92 99.68 52.51
C ASN A 735 45.09 98.47 52.99
N LYS A 736 44.78 98.38 54.29
CA LYS A 736 43.84 97.35 54.79
C LYS A 736 42.41 97.54 54.29
N CYS A 737 41.91 98.78 54.15
CA CYS A 737 40.61 99.01 53.53
C CYS A 737 40.58 98.48 52.10
N LYS A 738 41.63 98.71 51.30
CA LYS A 738 41.74 98.16 49.95
C LYS A 738 41.76 96.63 49.92
N GLN A 739 42.54 95.99 50.79
CA GLN A 739 42.55 94.53 50.88
C GLN A 739 41.17 93.96 51.24
N LEU A 740 40.43 94.64 52.12
CA LEU A 740 39.04 94.28 52.43
C LEU A 740 38.07 94.57 51.26
N GLU A 741 38.28 95.63 50.48
CA GLU A 741 37.52 95.91 49.25
C GLU A 741 37.75 94.82 48.19
N ASP A 742 39.00 94.38 47.99
CA ASP A 742 39.38 93.28 47.09
C ASP A 742 38.81 91.92 47.58
N GLU A 743 38.88 91.63 48.89
CA GLU A 743 38.29 90.44 49.52
C GLU A 743 36.76 90.42 49.44
N ILE A 744 36.10 91.58 49.57
CA ILE A 744 34.65 91.73 49.38
C ILE A 744 34.28 91.50 47.91
N GLN A 745 35.01 92.05 46.94
CA GLN A 745 34.72 91.82 45.52
C GLN A 745 34.88 90.32 45.17
N SER A 746 35.94 89.67 45.63
CA SER A 746 36.12 88.22 45.46
C SER A 746 34.98 87.41 46.10
N SER A 747 34.48 87.86 47.26
CA SER A 747 33.33 87.25 47.93
C SER A 747 32.01 87.46 47.18
N GLU A 748 31.80 88.61 46.54
CA GLU A 748 30.64 88.85 45.68
C GLU A 748 30.67 88.05 44.37
N GLU A 749 31.86 87.90 43.76
CA GLU A 749 32.05 87.08 42.56
C GLU A 749 31.78 85.61 42.87
N ARG A 750 32.37 85.08 43.95
CA ARG A 750 32.06 83.73 44.48
C ARG A 750 30.59 83.57 44.89
N GLY A 751 29.94 84.63 45.35
CA GLY A 751 28.50 84.66 45.63
C GLY A 751 27.65 84.48 44.37
N LYS A 752 28.01 85.16 43.27
CA LYS A 752 27.35 85.03 41.96
C LYS A 752 27.52 83.62 41.38
N GLU A 753 28.72 83.05 41.46
CA GLU A 753 28.96 81.64 41.06
C GLU A 753 28.09 80.65 41.86
N LEU A 754 27.91 80.88 43.17
CA LEU A 754 27.08 80.04 44.02
C LEU A 754 25.58 80.15 43.69
N ASP A 755 25.07 81.37 43.42
CA ASP A 755 23.67 81.54 42.99
C ASP A 755 23.41 80.99 41.58
N GLU A 756 24.36 81.08 40.64
CA GLU A 756 24.27 80.40 39.33
C GLU A 756 24.26 78.87 39.47
N ARG A 757 25.13 78.31 40.33
CA ARG A 757 25.20 76.86 40.56
C ARG A 757 23.93 76.35 41.24
N LYS A 758 23.36 77.13 42.16
CA LYS A 758 22.07 76.91 42.83
C LYS A 758 20.87 77.10 41.90
N ALA A 759 20.99 77.86 40.81
CA ALA A 759 19.99 77.90 39.75
C ALA A 759 19.99 76.60 38.93
N LYS A 760 21.17 76.13 38.50
CA LYS A 760 21.34 74.85 37.77
C LYS A 760 20.85 73.66 38.60
N VAL A 761 21.25 73.56 39.87
CA VAL A 761 20.77 72.51 40.78
C VAL A 761 19.25 72.54 40.99
N LYS A 762 18.60 73.70 40.91
CA LYS A 762 17.12 73.78 40.94
C LYS A 762 16.46 73.28 39.65
N GLU A 763 17.11 73.50 38.50
CA GLU A 763 16.65 73.02 37.20
C GLU A 763 16.81 71.49 37.14
N GLU A 764 17.96 70.96 37.58
CA GLU A 764 18.22 69.52 37.77
C GLU A 764 17.22 68.86 38.74
N ILE A 765 16.90 69.50 39.86
CA ILE A 765 15.86 69.03 40.79
C ILE A 765 14.47 69.03 40.14
N ALA A 766 14.11 70.06 39.38
CA ALA A 766 12.82 70.12 38.70
C ALA A 766 12.70 69.02 37.61
N GLU A 767 13.76 68.77 36.84
CA GLU A 767 13.81 67.65 35.91
C GLU A 767 13.67 66.31 36.66
N ALA A 768 14.41 66.10 37.74
CA ALA A 768 14.30 64.90 38.58
C ALA A 768 12.89 64.71 39.16
N GLU A 769 12.23 65.78 39.63
CA GLU A 769 10.84 65.73 40.11
C GLU A 769 9.86 65.32 38.99
N THR A 770 10.01 65.84 37.77
CA THR A 770 9.18 65.41 36.63
C THR A 770 9.43 63.95 36.23
N GLN A 771 10.70 63.50 36.27
CA GLN A 771 11.04 62.11 36.03
C GLN A 771 10.43 61.19 37.10
N VAL A 772 10.52 61.55 38.38
CA VAL A 772 9.89 60.81 39.50
C VAL A 772 8.37 60.78 39.35
N GLN A 773 7.71 61.88 38.98
CA GLN A 773 6.26 61.88 38.72
C GLN A 773 5.88 60.95 37.55
N SER A 774 6.67 60.96 36.46
CA SER A 774 6.46 60.05 35.33
C SER A 774 6.59 58.58 35.76
N LEU A 775 7.65 58.23 36.50
CA LEU A 775 7.89 56.90 37.03
C LEU A 775 6.82 56.47 38.05
N MET A 776 6.33 57.39 38.88
CA MET A 776 5.20 57.13 39.80
C MET A 776 3.91 56.81 39.04
N SER A 777 3.59 57.56 37.99
CA SER A 777 2.41 57.28 37.15
C SER A 777 2.51 55.95 36.41
N TYR A 778 3.69 55.62 35.88
CA TYR A 778 3.95 54.32 35.24
C TYR A 778 3.92 53.16 36.24
N ALA A 779 4.45 53.35 37.45
CA ALA A 779 4.35 52.37 38.53
C ALA A 779 2.91 52.20 39.04
N ALA A 780 2.05 53.21 38.89
CA ALA A 780 0.63 53.11 39.21
C ALA A 780 -0.13 52.30 38.13
N SER A 781 0.08 52.57 36.84
CA SER A 781 -0.54 51.78 35.77
C SER A 781 -0.08 50.32 35.79
N LEU A 782 1.23 50.07 35.98
CA LEU A 782 1.78 48.71 36.09
C LEU A 782 1.19 47.92 37.27
N LYS A 783 0.88 48.59 38.39
CA LYS A 783 0.18 47.97 39.54
C LYS A 783 -1.27 47.62 39.20
N GLN A 784 -1.98 48.48 38.46
CA GLN A 784 -3.34 48.19 38.00
C GLN A 784 -3.36 47.00 37.04
N GLU A 785 -2.53 47.02 36.00
CA GLU A 785 -2.37 45.92 35.03
C GLU A 785 -2.05 44.59 35.74
N LEU A 786 -1.20 44.62 36.78
CA LEU A 786 -0.82 43.45 37.56
C LEU A 786 -1.97 42.92 38.44
N GLU A 787 -2.82 43.77 39.01
CA GLU A 787 -4.03 43.32 39.71
C GLU A 787 -5.11 42.80 38.75
N GLU A 788 -5.27 43.40 37.56
CA GLU A 788 -6.15 42.89 36.50
C GLU A 788 -5.66 41.54 35.93
N ALA A 789 -4.34 41.37 35.73
CA ALA A 789 -3.76 40.07 35.35
C ALA A 789 -4.03 39.01 36.43
N LYS A 790 -3.96 39.38 37.72
CA LYS A 790 -4.32 38.51 38.84
C LYS A 790 -5.82 38.17 38.89
N THR A 791 -6.75 39.12 38.66
CA THR A 791 -8.20 38.81 38.63
C THR A 791 -8.52 37.81 37.50
N ASN A 792 -7.96 38.03 36.31
CA ASN A 792 -8.15 37.18 35.14
C ASN A 792 -7.52 35.79 35.33
N ARG A 793 -6.32 35.70 35.92
CA ARG A 793 -5.69 34.41 36.27
C ARG A 793 -6.54 33.61 37.26
N GLN A 794 -7.12 34.26 38.27
CA GLN A 794 -7.98 33.60 39.25
C GLN A 794 -9.28 33.09 38.61
N PHE A 795 -9.97 33.93 37.81
CA PHE A 795 -11.18 33.53 37.07
C PHE A 795 -10.93 32.29 36.19
N ASN A 796 -9.84 32.29 35.42
CA ASN A 796 -9.47 31.16 34.56
C ASN A 796 -9.14 29.89 35.36
N PHE A 797 -8.49 30.02 36.51
CA PHE A 797 -8.20 28.89 37.41
C PHE A 797 -9.48 28.29 38.01
N GLU A 798 -10.40 29.12 38.48
CA GLU A 798 -11.68 28.67 39.06
C GLU A 798 -12.59 28.02 38.02
N LEU A 799 -12.64 28.56 36.80
CA LEU A 799 -13.33 27.95 35.66
C LEU A 799 -12.73 26.58 35.31
N LEU A 800 -11.40 26.47 35.29
CA LEU A 800 -10.70 25.21 35.03
C LEU A 800 -10.93 24.18 36.15
N VAL A 801 -10.96 24.58 37.41
CA VAL A 801 -11.33 23.70 38.54
C VAL A 801 -12.79 23.25 38.45
N ALA A 802 -13.71 24.11 38.02
CA ALA A 802 -15.11 23.73 37.77
C ALA A 802 -15.23 22.70 36.62
N GLN A 803 -14.49 22.90 35.52
CA GLN A 803 -14.41 21.95 34.41
C GLN A 803 -13.79 20.61 34.83
N GLN A 804 -12.70 20.62 35.60
CA GLN A 804 -12.08 19.40 36.16
C GLN A 804 -13.05 18.62 37.06
N LYS A 805 -13.81 19.30 37.93
CA LYS A 805 -14.86 18.66 38.73
C LYS A 805 -15.95 18.03 37.85
N LYS A 806 -16.36 18.71 36.77
CA LYS A 806 -17.34 18.17 35.81
C LYS A 806 -16.81 16.93 35.07
N VAL A 807 -15.54 16.96 34.63
CA VAL A 807 -14.86 15.79 34.03
C VAL A 807 -14.78 14.63 35.01
N ALA A 808 -14.41 14.87 36.27
CA ALA A 808 -14.35 13.83 37.30
C ALA A 808 -15.73 13.19 37.59
N ILE A 809 -16.82 13.95 37.48
CA ILE A 809 -18.19 13.42 37.59
C ILE A 809 -18.50 12.51 36.39
N TYR A 810 -18.23 12.95 35.16
CA TYR A 810 -18.42 12.12 33.95
C TYR A 810 -17.53 10.86 33.95
N GLU A 811 -16.29 10.94 34.43
CA GLU A 811 -15.41 9.77 34.57
C GLU A 811 -15.95 8.73 35.56
N ASN A 812 -16.56 9.16 36.68
CA ASN A 812 -17.16 8.24 37.64
C ASN A 812 -18.42 7.57 37.05
N LEU A 813 -19.27 8.34 36.37
CA LEU A 813 -20.42 7.81 35.62
C LEU A 813 -20.00 6.79 34.55
N ALA A 814 -18.97 7.10 33.75
CA ALA A 814 -18.42 6.19 32.74
C ALA A 814 -17.80 4.91 33.32
N LYS A 815 -17.31 4.96 34.56
CA LYS A 815 -16.80 3.80 35.32
C LYS A 815 -17.91 3.03 36.06
N GLY A 816 -19.18 3.31 35.77
CA GLY A 816 -20.35 2.67 36.38
C GLY A 816 -20.57 3.03 37.86
N ARG A 817 -19.82 3.99 38.40
CA ARG A 817 -19.92 4.43 39.79
C ARG A 817 -20.90 5.59 39.85
N THR A 818 -22.09 5.36 40.38
CA THR A 818 -23.04 6.44 40.68
C THR A 818 -22.36 7.47 41.59
N PRO A 819 -22.19 8.73 41.15
CA PRO A 819 -21.76 9.79 42.05
C PRO A 819 -22.75 9.91 43.21
N TYR A 820 -22.28 10.35 44.37
CA TYR A 820 -23.16 10.62 45.50
C TYR A 820 -23.98 11.89 45.23
N THR A 821 -25.11 11.72 44.54
CA THR A 821 -26.11 12.78 44.37
C THR A 821 -26.96 12.86 45.64
N ILE A 822 -26.90 14.02 46.30
CA ILE A 822 -27.67 14.31 47.53
C ILE A 822 -29.19 14.22 47.25
N TYR A 823 -29.58 14.51 46.01
CA TYR A 823 -30.96 14.48 45.53
C TYR A 823 -31.13 13.38 44.49
N ARG A 824 -32.09 12.48 44.71
CA ARG A 824 -32.39 11.32 43.84
C ARG A 824 -33.64 11.48 42.98
N LYS A 825 -34.29 12.65 43.04
CA LYS A 825 -35.46 13.01 42.24
C LYS A 825 -35.24 14.38 41.59
N GLU A 826 -35.59 14.49 40.33
CA GLU A 826 -35.51 15.72 39.54
C GLU A 826 -36.39 16.84 40.14
N GLU A 827 -37.57 16.45 40.65
CA GLU A 827 -38.51 17.28 41.43
C GLU A 827 -37.86 17.99 42.64
N GLN A 828 -36.79 17.42 43.21
CA GLN A 828 -36.08 17.95 44.37
C GLN A 828 -34.81 18.74 44.00
N MET A 829 -34.24 18.50 42.82
CA MET A 829 -33.09 19.26 42.30
C MET A 829 -33.46 20.71 41.98
N VAL A 830 -34.58 20.93 41.30
CA VAL A 830 -35.01 22.27 40.84
C VAL A 830 -35.21 23.28 41.99
N PRO A 831 -35.93 22.97 43.09
CA PRO A 831 -36.11 23.94 44.19
C PRO A 831 -34.81 24.24 44.93
N GLU A 832 -33.92 23.26 45.15
CA GLU A 832 -32.62 23.51 45.81
C GLU A 832 -31.65 24.26 44.89
N TYR A 833 -31.67 23.99 43.58
CA TYR A 833 -30.95 24.81 42.60
C TYR A 833 -31.42 26.27 42.61
N ASN A 834 -32.74 26.50 42.64
CA ASN A 834 -33.28 27.87 42.70
C ASN A 834 -32.92 28.56 44.02
N LYS A 835 -32.98 27.89 45.18
CA LYS A 835 -32.48 28.42 46.46
C LYS A 835 -31.00 28.80 46.40
N GLN A 836 -30.15 27.94 45.83
CA GLN A 836 -28.72 28.20 45.71
C GLN A 836 -28.43 29.35 44.74
N LYS A 837 -29.19 29.43 43.64
CA LYS A 837 -29.14 30.55 42.68
C LYS A 837 -29.57 31.87 43.33
N ASP A 838 -30.63 31.88 44.13
CA ASP A 838 -31.10 33.06 44.85
C ASP A 838 -30.14 33.47 45.98
N LEU A 839 -29.50 32.52 46.65
CA LEU A 839 -28.40 32.79 47.59
C LEU A 839 -27.20 33.42 46.87
N ASN A 840 -26.74 32.85 45.76
CA ASN A 840 -25.65 33.42 44.96
C ASN A 840 -26.02 34.81 44.41
N ASN A 841 -27.27 35.06 44.01
CA ASN A 841 -27.76 36.36 43.57
C ASN A 841 -27.75 37.40 44.70
N ARG A 842 -28.21 37.03 45.90
CA ARG A 842 -28.17 37.89 47.10
C ARG A 842 -26.73 38.19 47.54
N LEU A 843 -25.85 37.19 47.51
CA LEU A 843 -24.42 37.37 47.78
C LEU A 843 -23.76 38.26 46.72
N GLY A 844 -24.13 38.11 45.44
CA GLY A 844 -23.72 38.99 44.36
C GLY A 844 -24.12 40.45 44.63
N GLN A 845 -25.39 40.69 44.97
CA GLN A 845 -25.88 42.03 45.33
C GLN A 845 -25.15 42.62 46.56
N VAL A 846 -24.80 41.80 47.56
CA VAL A 846 -23.98 42.22 48.71
C VAL A 846 -22.56 42.58 48.27
N VAL A 847 -21.93 41.79 47.38
CA VAL A 847 -20.60 42.09 46.83
C VAL A 847 -20.61 43.34 45.96
N ASP A 848 -21.59 43.51 45.08
CA ASP A 848 -21.77 44.71 44.26
C ASP A 848 -21.98 45.97 45.15
N HIS A 849 -22.73 45.83 46.25
CA HIS A 849 -22.90 46.91 47.24
C HIS A 849 -21.63 47.20 48.05
N LEU A 850 -20.77 46.19 48.29
CA LEU A 850 -19.45 46.37 48.89
C LEU A 850 -18.46 47.01 47.92
N MET A 851 -18.50 46.69 46.62
CA MET A 851 -17.68 47.32 45.58
C MET A 851 -17.95 48.82 45.50
N ASN A 852 -19.21 49.22 45.58
CA ASN A 852 -19.61 50.63 45.63
C ASN A 852 -19.26 51.35 46.95
N LYS A 853 -18.96 50.62 48.03
CA LYS A 853 -18.60 51.17 49.35
C LYS A 853 -17.10 51.19 49.63
N PHE A 854 -16.32 50.34 48.97
CA PHE A 854 -14.88 50.20 49.19
C PHE A 854 -14.12 50.16 47.85
N PRO A 855 -13.94 51.32 47.18
CA PRO A 855 -13.23 51.41 45.90
C PRO A 855 -11.82 50.78 45.93
N ASP A 856 -11.10 50.99 47.03
CA ASP A 856 -9.73 50.50 47.25
C ASP A 856 -9.60 48.96 47.22
N ARG A 857 -10.72 48.23 47.29
CA ARG A 857 -10.78 46.75 47.24
C ARG A 857 -11.54 46.21 46.03
N ILE A 858 -11.79 47.03 45.00
CA ILE A 858 -12.51 46.61 43.78
C ILE A 858 -11.94 45.33 43.17
N HIS A 859 -10.62 45.16 43.05
CA HIS A 859 -10.02 43.95 42.47
C HIS A 859 -10.25 42.68 43.33
N GLU A 860 -10.21 42.79 44.67
CA GLU A 860 -10.51 41.68 45.58
C GLU A 860 -11.99 41.29 45.52
N LEU A 861 -12.87 42.29 45.57
CA LEU A 861 -14.32 42.09 45.51
C LEU A 861 -14.77 41.57 44.13
N THR A 862 -14.10 41.98 43.04
CA THR A 862 -14.31 41.43 41.70
C THR A 862 -13.96 39.94 41.63
N ARG A 863 -12.86 39.50 42.29
CA ARG A 863 -12.51 38.07 42.40
C ARG A 863 -13.61 37.28 43.11
N ILE A 864 -14.14 37.81 44.22
CA ILE A 864 -15.26 37.18 44.95
C ILE A 864 -16.52 37.13 44.07
N ASN A 865 -16.87 38.22 43.38
CA ASN A 865 -18.00 38.29 42.46
C ASN A 865 -17.89 37.24 41.33
N ASN A 866 -16.68 37.05 40.80
CA ASN A 866 -16.36 36.03 39.80
C ASN A 866 -16.60 34.60 40.32
N THR A 867 -16.18 34.26 41.55
CA THR A 867 -16.44 32.93 42.14
C THR A 867 -17.95 32.60 42.15
N LEU A 868 -18.77 33.57 42.57
CA LEU A 868 -20.23 33.42 42.70
C LEU A 868 -20.92 33.24 41.33
N LYS A 869 -20.41 33.90 40.30
CA LYS A 869 -20.90 33.84 38.90
C LYS A 869 -20.48 32.54 38.19
N ILE A 870 -19.26 32.03 38.42
CA ILE A 870 -18.81 30.74 37.87
C ILE A 870 -19.69 29.58 38.37
N GLY A 871 -20.12 29.61 39.64
CA GLY A 871 -21.03 28.62 40.22
C GLY A 871 -22.38 28.50 39.49
N ALA A 872 -22.89 29.60 38.92
CA ALA A 872 -24.07 29.58 38.08
C ALA A 872 -23.76 29.06 36.67
N LEU A 873 -22.70 29.57 36.02
CA LEU A 873 -22.32 29.22 34.65
C LEU A 873 -22.00 27.73 34.48
N ALA A 874 -21.35 27.10 35.46
CA ALA A 874 -20.93 25.70 35.38
C ALA A 874 -22.10 24.69 35.30
N MET A 875 -23.30 25.08 35.76
CA MET A 875 -24.50 24.22 35.81
C MET A 875 -25.65 24.65 34.89
N VAL A 876 -25.47 25.68 34.05
CA VAL A 876 -26.46 26.05 33.01
C VAL A 876 -26.35 25.15 31.77
N ASN A 877 -25.20 24.50 31.56
CA ASN A 877 -25.00 23.48 30.52
C ASN A 877 -25.08 22.07 31.14
N LEU A 878 -26.23 21.70 31.71
CA LEU A 878 -26.53 20.38 32.28
C LEU A 878 -27.69 19.74 31.50
#